data_AF-A0AAF0IZR8-F1
#
_entry.id   AF-A0AAF0IZR8-F1
#
_cell.length_a   1.000
_cell.length_b   1.000
_cell.length_c   1.000
_cell.angle_alpha   90.00
_cell.angle_beta   90.00
_cell.angle_gamma   90.00
#
_symmetry.space_group_name_H-M   'P 1'
#
loop_
_entity.id
_entity.type
_entity.pdbx_description
1 polymer ?
#
loop_
_entity_poly.entity_id
_entity_poly.type
_entity_poly.pdbx_seq_one_letter_code
_entity_poly.pdbx_strand_id
1 'polypeptide(L)'
;MKEGVEGLAQVLASVDDVAAAYAAWNAASPGWTFGPQLAWESGQWVPTWASIARTQVPLLLEKPIGWTAAPLPGLAAFRHAVQAEIQYLEQAHAQPSNAPYLCAFWYEVLHALARTSPVVALNTTVSAHAHGPRVKVQIISGQGTCWTRIVPMRLDALLRESQAFDAAKELGDGLSEDEFISQNTLVCMAHELKRASDHSTEIHMVFPRLALEPDIPAAPPVSDSGYWEAPDTRRLQWRLMGIIHCIQSLQIHVRLGAPSQPIPVSARIPPPAPLKAWHPTATLNLDVSALVALCSDITHGSAMDLHDHAFKFEPVLDQKNCTDERWKIWLLSMVGFWHVNLVSELRDNPPPVGEAVGDFGAYLFVCFVIWHAALRHVWPHFQSLPLEFGCSMLGLWWIGVLLDVVFADVPLQRLEVHDIQQQPGALSSLIVIVLVVVVLAINQVRVVRNSCVLPKFLTLYATAAVILGLCAAVPGEGLRLHHYVISLALLPGCAFPTWISQLCSAFLFGMFINGVARWGFDGLLQDVETIQGDATGNSALPSFAMNATSSSLIHWNPIPPSLTGSWDSFALLVDDVLRYTGPKTSYNLSSLLDTFKKEPSDVIPPSQIMQDLQSGVHYLRLAYSSGGTPGDFTETALAWMNGTFVPPPPGRT
;
A
#
# COMPACT_ATOMS: atom_id res chain seq x y z
N MET A 1 -40.74 12.62 30.06
CA MET A 1 -39.36 12.17 30.35
C MET A 1 -39.28 10.65 30.36
N LYS A 2 -40.06 9.94 31.20
CA LYS A 2 -40.15 8.47 31.20
C LYS A 2 -40.44 7.86 29.82
N GLU A 3 -41.45 8.36 29.11
CA GLU A 3 -41.76 7.91 27.74
C GLU A 3 -40.61 8.14 26.73
N GLY A 4 -39.80 9.19 26.91
CA GLY A 4 -38.66 9.47 26.05
C GLY A 4 -37.49 8.53 26.30
N VAL A 5 -37.25 8.16 27.56
CA VAL A 5 -36.23 7.18 27.97
C VAL A 5 -36.61 5.78 27.48
N GLU A 6 -37.88 5.38 27.63
CA GLU A 6 -38.40 4.11 27.10
C GLU A 6 -38.28 4.04 25.58
N GLY A 7 -38.61 5.13 24.86
CA GLY A 7 -38.44 5.21 23.42
C GLY A 7 -36.97 5.09 22.96
N LEU A 8 -36.03 5.73 23.66
CA LEU A 8 -34.60 5.62 23.34
C LEU A 8 -34.04 4.22 23.62
N ALA A 9 -34.51 3.55 24.68
CA ALA A 9 -34.12 2.17 24.98
C ALA A 9 -34.59 1.19 23.89
N GLN A 10 -35.81 1.38 23.36
CA GLN A 10 -36.29 0.59 22.24
C GLN A 10 -35.45 0.80 20.97
N VAL A 11 -35.08 2.06 20.67
CA VAL A 11 -34.20 2.38 19.53
C VAL A 11 -32.85 1.67 19.64
N LEU A 12 -32.28 1.61 20.84
CA LEU A 12 -31.01 0.94 21.08
C LEU A 12 -31.08 -0.56 20.75
N ALA A 13 -32.16 -1.23 21.15
CA ALA A 13 -32.38 -2.65 20.84
C ALA A 13 -32.50 -2.88 19.33
N SER A 14 -33.22 -2.00 18.62
CA SER A 14 -33.35 -2.04 17.16
C SER A 14 -32.00 -1.93 16.45
N VAL A 15 -31.13 -1.05 16.94
CA VAL A 15 -29.80 -0.85 16.37
C VAL A 15 -28.87 -2.04 16.55
N ASP A 16 -28.93 -2.70 17.71
CA ASP A 16 -28.15 -3.91 17.96
C ASP A 16 -28.57 -5.03 16.98
N ASP A 17 -29.88 -5.16 16.72
CA ASP A 17 -30.42 -6.09 15.71
C ASP A 17 -29.96 -5.73 14.28
N VAL A 18 -29.96 -4.44 13.92
CA VAL A 18 -29.48 -3.95 12.62
C VAL A 18 -27.98 -4.24 12.44
N ALA A 19 -27.18 -3.96 13.46
CA ALA A 19 -25.74 -4.18 13.43
C ALA A 19 -25.42 -5.68 13.25
N ALA A 20 -26.09 -6.55 14.01
CA ALA A 20 -25.92 -7.99 13.92
C ALA A 20 -26.31 -8.53 12.54
N ALA A 21 -27.43 -8.06 11.98
CA ALA A 21 -27.85 -8.47 10.65
C ALA A 21 -26.87 -8.02 9.55
N TYR A 22 -26.44 -6.75 9.54
CA TYR A 22 -25.47 -6.24 8.58
C TYR A 22 -24.13 -7.00 8.63
N ALA A 23 -23.65 -7.33 9.84
CA ALA A 23 -22.45 -8.14 10.00
C ALA A 23 -22.62 -9.55 9.38
N ALA A 24 -23.76 -10.19 9.60
CA ALA A 24 -24.07 -11.48 8.98
C ALA A 24 -24.16 -11.39 7.44
N TRP A 25 -24.71 -10.30 6.90
CA TRP A 25 -24.78 -10.04 5.45
C TRP A 25 -23.40 -9.83 4.82
N ASN A 26 -22.55 -9.02 5.43
CA ASN A 26 -21.19 -8.82 4.95
C ASN A 26 -20.38 -10.12 4.99
N ALA A 27 -20.59 -10.96 6.00
CA ALA A 27 -19.95 -12.27 6.08
C ALA A 27 -20.42 -13.24 4.97
N ALA A 28 -21.69 -13.14 4.54
CA ALA A 28 -22.23 -13.95 3.45
C ALA A 28 -21.91 -13.41 2.05
N SER A 29 -21.40 -12.19 1.92
CA SER A 29 -21.11 -11.54 0.63
C SER A 29 -19.89 -10.62 0.74
N PRO A 30 -18.68 -11.18 0.92
CA PRO A 30 -17.45 -10.41 1.04
C PRO A 30 -17.18 -9.67 -0.27
N GLY A 31 -17.07 -8.34 -0.22
CA GLY A 31 -16.87 -7.47 -1.38
C GLY A 31 -17.95 -6.41 -1.59
N TRP A 32 -19.05 -6.44 -0.83
CA TRP A 32 -20.07 -5.40 -0.87
C TRP A 32 -19.86 -4.39 0.25
N THR A 33 -19.79 -3.11 -0.11
CA THR A 33 -19.61 -2.00 0.84
C THR A 33 -20.92 -1.50 1.44
N PHE A 34 -22.07 -2.04 1.00
CA PHE A 34 -23.40 -1.61 1.41
C PHE A 34 -24.24 -2.84 1.79
N GLY A 35 -25.02 -2.73 2.88
CA GLY A 35 -25.95 -3.80 3.28
C GLY A 35 -27.09 -4.00 2.26
N PRO A 36 -27.94 -5.02 2.44
CA PRO A 36 -29.02 -5.31 1.51
C PRO A 36 -30.08 -4.21 1.51
N GLN A 37 -30.69 -3.97 0.35
CA GLN A 37 -31.99 -3.28 0.28
C GLN A 37 -33.04 -4.15 1.00
N LEU A 38 -33.78 -3.55 1.93
CA LEU A 38 -34.76 -4.19 2.81
C LEU A 38 -36.19 -3.74 2.45
N ALA A 39 -37.17 -4.59 2.73
CA ALA A 39 -38.60 -4.33 2.66
C ALA A 39 -39.28 -4.79 3.96
N TRP A 40 -40.40 -4.16 4.33
CA TRP A 40 -41.18 -4.56 5.51
C TRP A 40 -42.25 -5.57 5.10
N GLU A 41 -42.12 -6.82 5.56
CA GLU A 41 -43.08 -7.88 5.22
C GLU A 41 -43.41 -8.72 6.46
N SER A 42 -44.70 -9.00 6.68
CA SER A 42 -45.17 -9.92 7.73
C SER A 42 -44.63 -9.62 9.16
N GLY A 43 -44.40 -8.35 9.49
CA GLY A 43 -43.92 -7.92 10.81
C GLY A 43 -42.42 -8.05 11.03
N GLN A 44 -41.64 -8.31 9.98
CA GLN A 44 -40.18 -8.35 10.01
C GLN A 44 -39.60 -7.59 8.81
N TRP A 45 -38.36 -7.12 8.96
CA TRP A 45 -37.60 -6.66 7.81
C TRP A 45 -37.21 -7.87 6.99
N VAL A 46 -37.28 -7.81 5.67
CA VAL A 46 -36.77 -8.88 4.81
C VAL A 46 -35.94 -8.27 3.68
N PRO A 47 -34.84 -8.92 3.26
CA PRO A 47 -34.11 -8.48 2.09
C PRO A 47 -35.01 -8.58 0.84
N THR A 48 -34.93 -7.59 -0.04
CA THR A 48 -35.57 -7.71 -1.35
C THR A 48 -34.94 -8.85 -2.16
N TRP A 49 -35.69 -9.44 -3.11
CA TRP A 49 -35.12 -10.47 -3.98
C TRP A 49 -33.92 -9.92 -4.76
N ALA A 50 -33.94 -8.67 -5.21
CA ALA A 50 -32.75 -8.04 -5.82
C ALA A 50 -31.51 -8.11 -4.91
N SER A 51 -31.66 -7.89 -3.60
CA SER A 51 -30.56 -7.99 -2.63
C SER A 51 -30.05 -9.42 -2.43
N ILE A 52 -30.95 -10.41 -2.30
CA ILE A 52 -30.55 -11.82 -2.14
C ILE A 52 -29.90 -12.33 -3.44
N ALA A 53 -30.34 -11.86 -4.61
CA ALA A 53 -29.73 -12.23 -5.89
C ALA A 53 -28.29 -11.71 -5.96
N ARG A 54 -28.03 -10.48 -5.47
CA ARG A 54 -26.68 -9.89 -5.44
C ARG A 54 -25.68 -10.68 -4.59
N THR A 55 -26.11 -11.26 -3.46
CA THR A 55 -25.23 -12.16 -2.69
C THR A 55 -24.99 -13.50 -3.37
N GLN A 56 -25.71 -13.77 -4.45
CA GLN A 56 -25.63 -14.98 -5.24
C GLN A 56 -24.97 -14.74 -6.62
N VAL A 57 -24.61 -13.51 -7.01
CA VAL A 57 -23.99 -13.27 -8.32
C VAL A 57 -22.50 -13.01 -8.15
N PRO A 58 -21.60 -13.73 -8.85
CA PRO A 58 -20.21 -13.36 -8.94
C PRO A 58 -20.10 -12.05 -9.76
N LEU A 59 -20.04 -10.93 -9.03
CA LEU A 59 -19.58 -9.60 -9.42
C LEU A 59 -20.04 -9.10 -10.80
N LEU A 60 -21.25 -8.50 -10.84
CA LEU A 60 -21.57 -7.48 -11.83
C LEU A 60 -21.44 -6.11 -11.16
N LEU A 61 -20.48 -5.32 -11.63
CA LEU A 61 -20.33 -3.92 -11.26
C LEU A 61 -21.48 -3.11 -11.89
N GLU A 62 -22.59 -2.97 -11.18
CA GLU A 62 -23.58 -1.94 -11.53
C GLU A 62 -23.05 -0.58 -11.09
N LYS A 63 -22.41 0.13 -12.03
CA LYS A 63 -22.01 1.56 -11.99
C LYS A 63 -21.22 2.04 -10.75
N PRO A 64 -20.11 2.78 -10.92
CA PRO A 64 -19.53 3.51 -9.81
C PRO A 64 -20.48 4.66 -9.45
N ILE A 65 -21.34 4.47 -8.45
CA ILE A 65 -22.03 5.57 -7.80
C ILE A 65 -21.02 6.18 -6.85
N GLY A 66 -20.63 7.43 -7.11
CA GLY A 66 -19.70 8.16 -6.27
C GLY A 66 -20.10 8.08 -4.80
N TRP A 67 -19.08 8.14 -3.94
CA TRP A 67 -19.06 7.86 -2.49
C TRP A 67 -18.69 6.43 -2.13
N THR A 68 -17.38 6.22 -1.90
CA THR A 68 -16.88 5.13 -1.05
C THR A 68 -17.39 5.37 0.36
N ALA A 69 -18.54 4.80 0.71
CA ALA A 69 -18.99 4.81 2.09
C ALA A 69 -18.09 3.86 2.87
N ALA A 70 -17.37 4.40 3.85
CA ALA A 70 -16.83 3.59 4.91
C ALA A 70 -18.00 2.81 5.56
N PRO A 71 -17.79 1.56 6.02
CA PRO A 71 -18.80 0.86 6.81
C PRO A 71 -19.30 1.81 7.89
N LEU A 72 -20.64 2.00 7.98
CA LEU A 72 -21.34 2.95 8.85
C LEU A 72 -20.49 3.27 10.08
N PRO A 73 -19.76 4.41 10.10
CA PRO A 73 -18.88 4.73 11.20
C PRO A 73 -19.75 4.96 12.43
N GLY A 74 -19.90 3.90 13.21
CA GLY A 74 -20.46 3.95 14.54
C GLY A 74 -21.96 3.73 14.65
N LEU A 75 -22.48 2.53 14.34
CA LEU A 75 -23.60 2.00 15.15
C LEU A 75 -23.14 1.78 16.60
N ALA A 76 -21.86 1.43 16.81
CA ALA A 76 -21.25 1.35 18.13
C ALA A 76 -21.06 2.75 18.78
N ALA A 77 -20.46 3.71 18.07
CA ALA A 77 -20.34 5.09 18.56
C ALA A 77 -21.73 5.72 18.79
N PHE A 78 -22.69 5.39 17.94
CA PHE A 78 -24.09 5.76 18.11
C PHE A 78 -24.72 5.13 19.36
N ARG A 79 -24.56 3.82 19.56
CA ARG A 79 -25.00 3.11 20.76
C ARG A 79 -24.46 3.80 22.01
N HIS A 80 -23.19 4.17 22.00
CA HIS A 80 -22.57 4.94 23.08
C HIS A 80 -23.18 6.34 23.25
N ALA A 81 -23.48 7.06 22.17
CA ALA A 81 -24.12 8.36 22.23
C ALA A 81 -25.55 8.29 22.80
N VAL A 82 -26.36 7.31 22.38
CA VAL A 82 -27.71 7.11 22.95
C VAL A 82 -27.66 6.63 24.39
N GLN A 83 -26.71 5.77 24.75
CA GLN A 83 -26.50 5.37 26.15
C GLN A 83 -26.13 6.56 27.03
N ALA A 84 -25.23 7.44 26.57
CA ALA A 84 -24.86 8.65 27.30
C ALA A 84 -26.05 9.61 27.48
N GLU A 85 -26.91 9.75 26.47
CA GLU A 85 -28.11 10.58 26.52
C GLU A 85 -29.19 9.97 27.43
N ILE A 86 -29.40 8.65 27.40
CA ILE A 86 -30.29 7.96 28.35
C ILE A 86 -29.85 8.26 29.78
N GLN A 87 -28.54 8.11 30.08
CA GLN A 87 -27.97 8.41 31.39
C GLN A 87 -28.13 9.89 31.78
N TYR A 88 -27.94 10.82 30.84
CA TYR A 88 -28.16 12.24 31.08
C TYR A 88 -29.63 12.54 31.45
N LEU A 89 -30.58 11.93 30.74
CA LEU A 89 -32.02 12.15 30.98
C LEU A 89 -32.54 11.52 32.25
N GLU A 90 -31.98 10.39 32.66
CA GLU A 90 -32.25 9.79 33.98
C GLU A 90 -31.77 10.71 35.11
N GLN A 91 -30.72 11.52 34.87
CA GLN A 91 -30.17 12.45 35.85
C GLN A 91 -30.87 13.83 35.83
N ALA A 92 -31.18 14.36 34.65
CA ALA A 92 -31.73 15.70 34.43
C ALA A 92 -33.26 15.74 34.61
N HIS A 93 -33.75 15.71 35.85
CA HIS A 93 -35.18 15.69 36.17
C HIS A 93 -35.99 16.96 35.79
N ALA A 94 -35.40 18.02 35.19
CA ALA A 94 -36.14 19.22 34.78
C ALA A 94 -35.48 20.01 33.62
N GLN A 95 -36.27 20.37 32.59
CA GLN A 95 -35.97 21.32 31.48
C GLN A 95 -35.20 20.76 30.25
N PRO A 96 -35.35 21.36 29.05
CA PRO A 96 -35.81 20.67 27.84
C PRO A 96 -34.80 19.68 27.27
N SER A 97 -35.24 18.43 27.18
CA SER A 97 -34.49 17.31 26.63
C SER A 97 -34.44 17.34 25.10
N ASN A 98 -33.27 17.06 24.52
CA ASN A 98 -33.11 16.78 23.09
C ASN A 98 -33.71 15.42 22.68
N ALA A 99 -34.22 14.62 23.62
CA ALA A 99 -34.79 13.29 23.35
C ALA A 99 -35.81 13.26 22.22
N PRO A 100 -36.77 14.19 22.10
CA PRO A 100 -37.74 14.14 21.00
C PRO A 100 -37.08 14.31 19.62
N TYR A 101 -35.98 15.06 19.53
CA TYR A 101 -35.20 15.15 18.29
C TYR A 101 -34.45 13.86 18.00
N LEU A 102 -33.81 13.26 19.02
CA LEU A 102 -33.12 11.98 18.86
C LEU A 102 -34.09 10.87 18.45
N CYS A 103 -35.23 10.75 19.12
CA CYS A 103 -36.29 9.82 18.74
C CYS A 103 -36.74 10.06 17.29
N ALA A 104 -37.00 11.30 16.89
CA ALA A 104 -37.36 11.62 15.52
C ALA A 104 -36.27 11.25 14.51
N PHE A 105 -35.00 11.54 14.81
CA PHE A 105 -33.86 11.13 13.98
C PHE A 105 -33.85 9.62 13.76
N TRP A 106 -34.06 8.82 14.81
CA TRP A 106 -34.06 7.36 14.71
C TRP A 106 -35.28 6.79 14.02
N TYR A 107 -36.46 7.37 14.24
CA TYR A 107 -37.63 7.01 13.45
C TYR A 107 -37.39 7.27 11.96
N GLU A 108 -36.70 8.35 11.62
CA GLU A 108 -36.31 8.63 10.23
C GLU A 108 -35.24 7.66 9.70
N VAL A 109 -34.29 7.22 10.52
CA VAL A 109 -33.34 6.15 10.13
C VAL A 109 -34.06 4.84 9.86
N LEU A 110 -34.99 4.44 10.74
CA LEU A 110 -35.81 3.25 10.55
C LEU A 110 -36.70 3.37 9.32
N HIS A 111 -37.25 4.56 9.06
CA HIS A 111 -38.03 4.85 7.86
C HIS A 111 -37.16 4.81 6.58
N ALA A 112 -35.92 5.30 6.65
CA ALA A 112 -34.96 5.15 5.56
C ALA A 112 -34.53 3.69 5.37
N LEU A 113 -34.40 2.88 6.42
CA LEU A 113 -34.21 1.43 6.25
C LEU A 113 -35.43 0.77 5.58
N ALA A 114 -36.63 1.30 5.82
CA ALA A 114 -37.86 0.75 5.28
C ALA A 114 -38.08 1.00 3.79
N ARG A 115 -37.84 2.24 3.39
CA ARG A 115 -38.16 2.73 2.04
C ARG A 115 -36.91 2.94 1.22
N THR A 116 -35.91 3.52 1.89
CA THR A 116 -34.62 4.01 1.41
C THR A 116 -33.50 3.02 1.09
N SER A 117 -33.54 1.79 1.63
CA SER A 117 -32.33 1.00 1.95
C SER A 117 -31.40 0.70 0.76
N PRO A 118 -30.06 0.60 0.92
CA PRO A 118 -29.27 0.67 2.17
C PRO A 118 -29.11 2.08 2.72
N VAL A 119 -29.02 2.20 4.04
CA VAL A 119 -28.53 3.42 4.70
C VAL A 119 -27.00 3.40 4.67
N VAL A 120 -26.43 4.41 4.03
CA VAL A 120 -25.03 4.48 3.64
C VAL A 120 -24.21 5.37 4.58
N ALA A 121 -24.80 6.45 5.06
CA ALA A 121 -24.14 7.37 5.98
C ALA A 121 -25.17 8.05 6.89
N LEU A 122 -24.72 8.40 8.10
CA LEU A 122 -25.50 9.14 9.09
C LEU A 122 -24.71 10.39 9.49
N ASN A 123 -25.41 11.51 9.72
CA ASN A 123 -24.85 12.78 10.20
C ASN A 123 -23.58 13.22 9.48
N THR A 124 -23.58 13.12 8.15
CA THR A 124 -22.40 13.39 7.32
C THR A 124 -22.50 14.73 6.60
N THR A 125 -21.38 15.20 6.07
CA THR A 125 -21.32 16.40 5.23
C THR A 125 -20.90 16.00 3.81
N VAL A 126 -21.80 16.23 2.85
CA VAL A 126 -21.67 15.75 1.47
C VAL A 126 -21.72 16.87 0.44
N SER A 127 -21.15 16.57 -0.72
CA SER A 127 -21.23 17.34 -1.96
C SER A 127 -21.11 16.38 -3.12
N ALA A 128 -22.09 16.33 -4.02
CA ALA A 128 -22.04 15.46 -5.18
C ALA A 128 -20.85 15.79 -6.12
N HIS A 129 -20.38 17.04 -6.06
CA HIS A 129 -19.26 17.53 -6.85
C HIS A 129 -18.00 17.65 -5.96
N ALA A 130 -16.83 17.21 -6.46
CA ALA A 130 -15.57 17.24 -5.70
C ALA A 130 -15.17 18.63 -5.19
N HIS A 131 -15.60 19.70 -5.87
CA HIS A 131 -15.34 21.11 -5.51
C HIS A 131 -16.64 21.90 -5.25
N GLY A 132 -17.76 21.18 -5.01
CA GLY A 132 -19.07 21.77 -4.79
C GLY A 132 -19.32 22.22 -3.34
N PRO A 133 -20.44 22.93 -3.11
CA PRO A 133 -20.85 23.34 -1.78
C PRO A 133 -21.13 22.11 -0.91
N ARG A 134 -20.56 22.11 0.29
CA ARG A 134 -20.69 21.01 1.24
C ARG A 134 -21.88 21.24 2.17
N VAL A 135 -22.81 20.29 2.19
CA VAL A 135 -24.06 20.36 2.97
C VAL A 135 -24.13 19.23 3.97
N LYS A 136 -24.66 19.54 5.16
CA LYS A 136 -24.88 18.52 6.19
C LYS A 136 -26.16 17.75 5.91
N VAL A 137 -26.08 16.43 5.88
CA VAL A 137 -27.21 15.51 5.65
C VAL A 137 -27.28 14.52 6.82
N GLN A 138 -28.47 14.33 7.37
CA GLN A 138 -28.66 13.47 8.54
C GLN A 138 -28.65 11.99 8.17
N ILE A 139 -29.25 11.63 7.04
CA ILE A 139 -29.34 10.23 6.59
C ILE A 139 -29.11 10.20 5.09
N ILE A 140 -28.18 9.36 4.64
CA ILE A 140 -27.99 9.06 3.23
C ILE A 140 -28.36 7.60 3.03
N SER A 141 -29.23 7.35 2.06
CA SER A 141 -29.75 6.02 1.75
C SER A 141 -29.82 5.81 0.23
N GLY A 142 -30.25 4.64 -0.22
CA GLY A 142 -30.46 4.34 -1.64
C GLY A 142 -29.15 4.27 -2.41
N GLN A 143 -28.08 3.76 -1.78
CA GLN A 143 -26.73 3.77 -2.37
C GLN A 143 -26.20 5.20 -2.65
N GLY A 144 -26.58 6.18 -1.82
CA GLY A 144 -26.10 7.55 -1.96
C GLY A 144 -27.04 8.48 -2.74
N THR A 145 -28.10 7.95 -3.34
CA THR A 145 -29.03 8.73 -4.16
C THR A 145 -30.20 9.33 -3.36
N CYS A 146 -30.43 8.94 -2.11
CA CYS A 146 -31.52 9.52 -1.30
C CYS A 146 -30.94 10.24 -0.07
N TRP A 147 -31.11 11.55 -0.01
CA TRP A 147 -30.60 12.40 1.07
C TRP A 147 -31.74 12.89 1.96
N THR A 148 -31.66 12.64 3.26
CA THR A 148 -32.64 13.12 4.23
C THR A 148 -32.01 14.13 5.17
N ARG A 149 -32.52 15.36 5.13
CA ARG A 149 -32.19 16.46 6.05
C ARG A 149 -33.26 16.57 7.12
N ILE A 150 -32.89 16.42 8.39
CA ILE A 150 -33.78 16.58 9.54
C ILE A 150 -33.49 17.92 10.20
N VAL A 151 -34.50 18.77 10.33
CA VAL A 151 -34.37 20.11 10.88
C VAL A 151 -35.23 20.24 12.15
N PRO A 152 -34.62 20.26 13.36
CA PRO A 152 -35.33 20.28 14.64
C PRO A 152 -35.94 21.63 15.03
N MET A 153 -36.35 22.45 14.05
CA MET A 153 -36.89 23.76 14.32
C MET A 153 -38.28 23.65 14.95
N ARG A 154 -38.50 24.39 16.03
CA ARG A 154 -39.80 24.50 16.70
C ARG A 154 -40.61 25.65 16.10
N LEU A 155 -41.93 25.55 16.18
CA LEU A 155 -42.84 26.59 15.68
C LEU A 155 -42.62 27.97 16.35
N ASP A 156 -42.31 28.00 17.64
CA ASP A 156 -42.00 29.23 18.39
C ASP A 156 -40.65 29.88 18.00
N ALA A 157 -39.70 29.08 17.51
CA ALA A 157 -38.45 29.60 16.95
C ALA A 157 -38.70 30.26 15.59
N LEU A 158 -39.50 29.61 14.73
CA LEU A 158 -39.89 30.17 13.43
C LEU A 158 -40.76 31.44 13.60
N LEU A 159 -41.64 31.46 14.60
CA LEU A 159 -42.42 32.66 14.95
C LEU A 159 -41.51 33.84 15.30
N ARG A 160 -40.47 33.60 16.12
CA ARG A 160 -39.50 34.65 16.49
C ARG A 160 -38.69 35.14 15.29
N GLU A 161 -38.30 34.24 14.38
CA GLU A 161 -37.62 34.59 13.13
C GLU A 161 -38.52 35.49 12.27
N SER A 162 -39.80 35.12 12.13
CA SER A 162 -40.83 35.90 11.43
C SER A 162 -41.01 37.30 12.03
N GLN A 163 -41.14 37.40 13.35
CA GLN A 163 -41.31 38.68 14.04
C GLN A 163 -40.06 39.57 13.93
N ALA A 164 -38.87 38.99 14.03
CA ALA A 164 -37.62 39.72 13.85
C ALA A 164 -37.46 40.25 12.42
N PHE A 165 -37.88 39.46 11.41
CA PHE A 165 -37.87 39.88 10.01
C PHE A 165 -38.83 41.04 9.77
N ASP A 166 -40.05 40.94 10.27
CA ASP A 166 -41.05 42.01 10.15
C ASP A 166 -40.60 43.30 10.85
N ALA A 167 -39.92 43.20 11.99
CA ALA A 167 -39.39 44.35 12.72
C ALA A 167 -38.19 45.03 12.02
N ALA A 168 -37.41 44.28 11.24
CA ALA A 168 -36.24 44.79 10.53
C ALA A 168 -36.56 45.41 9.16
N LYS A 169 -37.76 45.14 8.62
CA LYS A 169 -38.16 45.60 7.29
C LYS A 169 -38.87 46.95 7.37
N GLU A 170 -38.36 47.95 6.66
CA GLU A 170 -39.12 49.17 6.38
C GLU A 170 -40.23 48.82 5.38
N LEU A 171 -41.50 49.02 5.73
CA LEU A 171 -42.64 48.78 4.83
C LEU A 171 -42.55 49.73 3.62
N GLY A 172 -41.97 49.24 2.52
CA GLY A 172 -42.08 49.87 1.21
C GLY A 172 -43.41 49.51 0.56
N ASP A 173 -44.04 50.49 -0.09
CA ASP A 173 -45.31 50.33 -0.81
C ASP A 173 -45.13 49.40 -2.02
N GLY A 174 -46.00 48.38 -2.15
CA GLY A 174 -46.14 47.57 -3.37
C GLY A 174 -45.51 46.18 -3.39
N LEU A 175 -45.47 45.45 -2.26
CA LEU A 175 -44.98 44.07 -2.25
C LEU A 175 -45.98 43.09 -2.91
N SER A 176 -45.55 42.42 -3.98
CA SER A 176 -46.31 41.35 -4.65
C SER A 176 -46.20 40.00 -3.93
N GLU A 177 -45.13 39.79 -3.15
CA GLU A 177 -44.84 38.54 -2.45
C GLU A 177 -44.23 38.82 -1.06
N ASP A 178 -44.40 37.88 -0.14
CA ASP A 178 -43.84 37.97 1.21
C ASP A 178 -42.38 37.47 1.20
N GLU A 179 -41.44 38.41 1.15
CA GLU A 179 -40.00 38.12 1.09
C GLU A 179 -39.51 37.20 2.21
N PHE A 180 -40.18 37.19 3.38
CA PHE A 180 -39.84 36.27 4.47
C PHE A 180 -39.85 34.82 3.97
N ILE A 181 -40.79 34.45 3.11
CA ILE A 181 -40.90 33.09 2.56
C ILE A 181 -39.64 32.77 1.75
N SER A 182 -39.24 33.64 0.84
CA SER A 182 -38.09 33.43 -0.06
C SER A 182 -36.73 33.49 0.66
N GLN A 183 -36.63 34.31 1.71
CA GLN A 183 -35.38 34.54 2.46
C GLN A 183 -35.28 33.69 3.74
N ASN A 184 -36.30 32.88 4.04
CA ASN A 184 -36.32 32.06 5.23
C ASN A 184 -35.14 31.06 5.25
N THR A 185 -34.58 30.85 6.43
CA THR A 185 -33.45 29.92 6.62
C THR A 185 -33.74 28.50 6.12
N LEU A 186 -34.98 28.02 6.16
CA LEU A 186 -35.37 26.72 5.58
C LEU A 186 -35.25 26.68 4.06
N VAL A 187 -35.65 27.76 3.38
CA VAL A 187 -35.57 27.87 1.92
C VAL A 187 -34.11 27.99 1.48
N CYS A 188 -33.30 28.76 2.22
CA CYS A 188 -31.85 28.82 2.01
C CYS A 188 -31.21 27.42 2.12
N MET A 189 -31.52 26.65 3.16
CA MET A 189 -31.04 25.27 3.31
C MET A 189 -31.50 24.36 2.16
N ALA A 190 -32.72 24.53 1.66
CA ALA A 190 -33.23 23.77 0.52
C ALA A 190 -32.46 24.07 -0.77
N HIS A 191 -32.15 25.35 -1.04
CA HIS A 191 -31.30 25.74 -2.16
C HIS A 191 -29.88 25.21 -2.04
N GLU A 192 -29.28 25.25 -0.85
CA GLU A 192 -27.95 24.67 -0.61
C GLU A 192 -27.92 23.17 -0.88
N LEU A 193 -28.91 22.42 -0.37
CA LEU A 193 -29.05 20.99 -0.62
C LEU A 193 -29.16 20.71 -2.12
N LYS A 194 -29.99 21.46 -2.84
CA LYS A 194 -30.18 21.28 -4.28
C LYS A 194 -28.92 21.61 -5.09
N ARG A 195 -28.17 22.65 -4.70
CA ARG A 195 -26.89 23.02 -5.33
C ARG A 195 -25.79 21.98 -5.08
N ALA A 196 -25.84 21.31 -3.93
CA ALA A 196 -24.86 20.29 -3.56
C ALA A 196 -25.17 18.91 -4.16
N SER A 197 -26.40 18.66 -4.62
CA SER A 197 -26.87 17.38 -5.15
C SER A 197 -26.78 17.27 -6.67
N ASP A 198 -26.78 16.04 -7.19
CA ASP A 198 -26.91 15.76 -8.63
C ASP A 198 -28.37 15.51 -9.03
N HIS A 199 -28.66 15.50 -10.33
CA HIS A 199 -30.02 15.25 -10.87
C HIS A 199 -30.60 13.89 -10.50
N SER A 200 -29.75 12.91 -10.16
CA SER A 200 -30.16 11.58 -9.71
C SER A 200 -30.43 11.48 -8.20
N THR A 201 -30.21 12.57 -7.45
CA THR A 201 -30.38 12.57 -6.00
C THR A 201 -31.79 13.01 -5.62
N GLU A 202 -32.52 12.12 -4.95
CA GLU A 202 -33.78 12.42 -4.29
C GLU A 202 -33.51 13.05 -2.91
N ILE A 203 -34.15 14.18 -2.61
CA ILE A 203 -33.93 14.93 -1.37
C ILE A 203 -35.21 14.99 -0.55
N HIS A 204 -35.09 14.66 0.73
CA HIS A 204 -36.15 14.72 1.73
C HIS A 204 -35.77 15.73 2.83
N MET A 205 -36.62 16.72 3.10
CA MET A 205 -36.53 17.57 4.28
C MET A 205 -37.63 17.21 5.28
N VAL A 206 -37.23 16.86 6.50
CA VAL A 206 -38.12 16.44 7.57
C VAL A 206 -38.11 17.45 8.71
N PHE A 207 -39.30 17.93 9.06
CA PHE A 207 -39.54 18.93 10.09
C PHE A 207 -40.33 18.31 11.25
N PRO A 208 -39.69 17.57 12.17
CA PRO A 208 -40.38 16.74 13.16
C PRO A 208 -41.18 17.52 14.20
N ARG A 209 -40.93 18.83 14.32
CA ARG A 209 -41.55 19.72 15.32
C ARG A 209 -42.41 20.83 14.69
N LEU A 210 -42.62 20.78 13.38
CA LEU A 210 -43.53 21.68 12.67
C LEU A 210 -44.77 20.90 12.24
N ALA A 211 -45.92 21.52 12.38
CA ALA A 211 -47.21 20.98 11.96
C ALA A 211 -48.07 22.13 11.42
N LEU A 212 -48.81 21.85 10.35
CA LEU A 212 -49.84 22.74 9.84
C LEU A 212 -51.13 22.49 10.63
N GLU A 213 -51.85 23.56 10.95
CA GLU A 213 -53.19 23.44 11.53
C GLU A 213 -54.17 22.91 10.47
N PRO A 214 -55.05 21.95 10.82
CA PRO A 214 -56.14 21.58 9.94
C PRO A 214 -57.09 22.79 9.79
N ASP A 215 -57.58 23.04 8.57
CA ASP A 215 -58.58 24.07 8.25
C ASP A 215 -58.12 25.55 8.31
N ILE A 216 -56.86 25.83 7.97
CA ILE A 216 -56.38 27.21 7.81
C ILE A 216 -57.07 27.89 6.59
N PRO A 217 -57.70 29.06 6.76
CA PRO A 217 -58.26 29.83 5.63
C PRO A 217 -57.18 30.19 4.60
N ALA A 218 -57.57 30.30 3.32
CA ALA A 218 -56.66 30.75 2.28
C ALA A 218 -56.07 32.13 2.63
N ALA A 219 -54.76 32.30 2.41
CA ALA A 219 -54.08 33.56 2.66
C ALA A 219 -54.63 34.65 1.71
N PRO A 220 -55.01 35.83 2.22
CA PRO A 220 -55.26 37.00 1.37
C PRO A 220 -53.99 37.36 0.58
N PRO A 221 -54.10 38.08 -0.55
CA PRO A 221 -52.94 38.63 -1.24
C PRO A 221 -52.07 39.46 -0.27
N VAL A 222 -50.74 39.42 -0.41
CA VAL A 222 -49.80 40.16 0.46
C VAL A 222 -50.01 41.68 0.38
N SER A 223 -50.57 42.15 -0.74
CA SER A 223 -50.97 43.55 -0.96
C SER A 223 -52.22 43.98 -0.19
N ASP A 224 -52.99 43.03 0.38
CA ASP A 224 -54.18 43.30 1.18
C ASP A 224 -53.80 43.54 2.65
N SER A 225 -54.35 44.58 3.27
CA SER A 225 -54.10 44.89 4.69
C SER A 225 -54.57 43.75 5.60
N GLY A 226 -55.59 42.99 5.17
CA GLY A 226 -56.09 41.82 5.89
C GLY A 226 -55.06 40.70 6.09
N TYR A 227 -54.01 40.64 5.25
CA TYR A 227 -52.90 39.70 5.45
C TYR A 227 -52.04 40.09 6.67
N TRP A 228 -51.74 41.37 6.81
CA TRP A 228 -50.86 41.92 7.86
C TRP A 228 -51.60 42.15 9.18
N GLU A 229 -52.91 42.43 9.13
CA GLU A 229 -53.77 42.55 10.31
C GLU A 229 -54.11 41.21 10.96
N ALA A 230 -53.86 40.08 10.27
CA ALA A 230 -54.07 38.75 10.83
C ALA A 230 -53.15 38.47 12.04
N PRO A 231 -53.60 37.67 13.03
CA PRO A 231 -52.76 37.27 14.17
C PRO A 231 -51.46 36.62 13.69
N ASP A 232 -50.35 36.89 14.38
CA ASP A 232 -49.02 36.39 14.00
C ASP A 232 -48.98 34.86 13.84
N THR A 233 -49.73 34.11 14.67
CA THR A 233 -49.84 32.65 14.55
C THR A 233 -50.50 32.21 13.24
N ARG A 234 -51.51 32.94 12.76
CA ARG A 234 -52.18 32.68 11.49
C ARG A 234 -51.29 33.06 10.31
N ARG A 235 -50.63 34.23 10.38
CA ARG A 235 -49.66 34.67 9.36
C ARG A 235 -48.49 33.69 9.26
N LEU A 236 -48.03 33.16 10.40
CA LEU A 236 -47.00 32.13 10.44
C LEU A 236 -47.43 30.83 9.76
N GLN A 237 -48.68 30.40 9.92
CA GLN A 237 -49.21 29.21 9.23
C GLN A 237 -49.25 29.42 7.70
N TRP A 238 -49.65 30.60 7.23
CA TRP A 238 -49.58 30.96 5.80
C TRP A 238 -48.13 30.99 5.28
N ARG A 239 -47.22 31.61 6.02
CA ARG A 239 -45.78 31.63 5.71
C ARG A 239 -45.19 30.23 5.69
N LEU A 240 -45.52 29.37 6.65
CA LEU A 240 -45.06 27.98 6.68
C LEU A 240 -45.55 27.21 5.45
N MET A 241 -46.82 27.37 5.05
CA MET A 241 -47.35 26.78 3.81
C MET A 241 -46.59 27.28 2.57
N GLY A 242 -46.34 28.60 2.48
CA GLY A 242 -45.57 29.19 1.41
C GLY A 242 -44.12 28.70 1.35
N ILE A 243 -43.46 28.55 2.50
CA ILE A 243 -42.12 27.98 2.63
C ILE A 243 -42.10 26.54 2.11
N ILE A 244 -43.09 25.72 2.50
CA ILE A 244 -43.20 24.33 2.05
C ILE A 244 -43.36 24.27 0.52
N HIS A 245 -44.25 25.09 -0.05
CA HIS A 245 -44.43 25.15 -1.50
C HIS A 245 -43.16 25.62 -2.22
N CYS A 246 -42.46 26.60 -1.68
CA CYS A 246 -41.18 27.08 -2.21
C CYS A 246 -40.14 25.94 -2.23
N ILE A 247 -39.99 25.20 -1.12
CA ILE A 247 -39.07 24.05 -1.04
C ILE A 247 -39.49 22.94 -2.02
N GLN A 248 -40.78 22.63 -2.12
CA GLN A 248 -41.29 21.61 -3.04
C GLN A 248 -41.07 21.98 -4.51
N SER A 249 -41.09 23.28 -4.86
CA SER A 249 -40.78 23.76 -6.21
C SER A 249 -39.35 23.41 -6.67
N LEU A 250 -38.43 23.18 -5.72
CA LEU A 250 -37.06 22.71 -5.98
C LEU A 250 -36.96 21.19 -6.20
N GLN A 251 -38.10 20.49 -6.29
CA GLN A 251 -38.21 19.04 -6.33
C GLN A 251 -37.67 18.36 -5.06
N ILE A 252 -37.92 18.98 -3.89
CA ILE A 252 -37.54 18.43 -2.59
C ILE A 252 -38.81 17.94 -1.88
N HIS A 253 -38.79 16.69 -1.41
CA HIS A 253 -39.90 16.11 -0.66
C HIS A 253 -39.89 16.66 0.77
N VAL A 254 -41.00 17.26 1.19
CA VAL A 254 -41.16 17.83 2.55
C VAL A 254 -42.07 16.95 3.39
N ARG A 255 -41.65 16.66 4.62
CA ARG A 255 -42.45 15.94 5.61
C ARG A 255 -42.55 16.74 6.91
N LEU A 256 -43.78 16.97 7.36
CA LEU A 256 -44.09 17.62 8.62
C LEU A 256 -44.44 16.60 9.69
N GLY A 257 -44.09 16.92 10.93
CA GLY A 257 -44.39 16.07 12.08
C GLY A 257 -43.59 14.77 12.11
N ALA A 258 -43.81 13.98 13.15
CA ALA A 258 -43.30 12.63 13.24
C ALA A 258 -44.02 11.72 12.22
N PRO A 259 -43.36 10.68 11.67
CA PRO A 259 -43.95 9.79 10.69
C PRO A 259 -45.27 9.17 11.20
N SER A 260 -46.31 9.22 10.38
CA SER A 260 -47.70 8.86 10.70
C SER A 260 -47.96 7.36 10.86
N GLN A 261 -46.95 6.51 10.60
CA GLN A 261 -46.94 5.11 11.00
C GLN A 261 -45.60 4.81 11.66
N PRO A 262 -45.55 4.64 12.99
CA PRO A 262 -44.34 4.15 13.64
C PRO A 262 -44.06 2.75 13.12
N ILE A 263 -42.96 2.60 12.39
CA ILE A 263 -42.34 1.30 12.19
C ILE A 263 -42.07 0.74 13.59
N PRO A 264 -42.48 -0.51 13.88
CA PRO A 264 -42.25 -1.09 15.19
C PRO A 264 -40.75 -1.05 15.50
N VAL A 265 -40.39 -0.34 16.56
CA VAL A 265 -38.98 -0.19 16.97
C VAL A 265 -38.37 -1.56 17.34
N SER A 266 -39.20 -2.54 17.70
CA SER A 266 -38.84 -3.94 17.99
C SER A 266 -38.67 -4.85 16.76
N ALA A 267 -38.65 -4.29 15.55
CA ALA A 267 -38.51 -5.03 14.31
C ALA A 267 -37.16 -5.75 14.16
N ARG A 268 -37.18 -7.08 14.03
CA ARG A 268 -35.96 -7.87 13.74
C ARG A 268 -35.62 -7.87 12.25
N ILE A 269 -34.33 -7.77 11.95
CA ILE A 269 -33.79 -8.01 10.60
C ILE A 269 -33.22 -9.44 10.55
N PRO A 270 -33.66 -10.30 9.61
CA PRO A 270 -33.19 -11.66 9.45
C PRO A 270 -31.80 -11.66 8.82
N PRO A 271 -30.96 -12.64 9.20
CA PRO A 271 -29.70 -12.88 8.52
C PRO A 271 -29.92 -13.31 7.06
N PRO A 272 -28.90 -13.19 6.19
CA PRO A 272 -28.96 -13.70 4.83
C PRO A 272 -29.31 -15.19 4.78
N ALA A 273 -29.99 -15.59 3.71
CA ALA A 273 -30.10 -17.01 3.38
C ALA A 273 -28.70 -17.60 3.17
N PRO A 274 -28.44 -18.84 3.62
CA PRO A 274 -27.16 -19.49 3.38
C PRO A 274 -26.86 -19.56 1.89
N LEU A 275 -25.60 -19.31 1.52
CA LEU A 275 -25.15 -19.41 0.13
C LEU A 275 -25.44 -20.81 -0.40
N LYS A 276 -26.13 -20.90 -1.55
CA LYS A 276 -26.24 -22.17 -2.28
C LYS A 276 -24.86 -22.57 -2.78
N ALA A 277 -24.54 -23.86 -2.74
CA ALA A 277 -23.31 -24.39 -3.30
C ALA A 277 -23.25 -24.07 -4.81
N TRP A 278 -22.26 -23.27 -5.19
CA TRP A 278 -22.03 -22.88 -6.58
C TRP A 278 -21.42 -24.04 -7.37
N HIS A 279 -21.87 -24.21 -8.62
CA HIS A 279 -21.25 -25.14 -9.57
C HIS A 279 -20.42 -24.31 -10.55
N PRO A 280 -19.14 -24.64 -10.79
CA PRO A 280 -18.29 -23.87 -11.69
C PRO A 280 -18.87 -23.88 -13.11
N THR A 281 -19.00 -22.70 -13.71
CA THR A 281 -19.44 -22.54 -15.10
C THR A 281 -18.23 -22.48 -16.02
N ALA A 282 -18.36 -23.00 -17.25
CA ALA A 282 -17.26 -23.11 -18.22
C ALA A 282 -16.95 -21.80 -18.97
N THR A 283 -17.61 -20.68 -18.61
CA THR A 283 -17.50 -19.40 -19.30
C THR A 283 -17.21 -18.30 -18.29
N LEU A 284 -15.92 -18.08 -18.00
CA LEU A 284 -15.45 -16.97 -17.16
C LEU A 284 -14.86 -15.89 -18.06
N ASN A 285 -15.43 -14.68 -18.06
CA ASN A 285 -14.75 -13.48 -18.57
C ASN A 285 -13.96 -12.86 -17.42
N LEU A 286 -12.64 -12.81 -17.56
CA LEU A 286 -11.71 -12.33 -16.54
C LEU A 286 -11.57 -10.80 -16.60
N ASP A 287 -12.02 -10.11 -15.54
CA ASP A 287 -11.73 -8.70 -15.30
C ASP A 287 -10.43 -8.57 -14.49
N VAL A 288 -9.44 -7.87 -15.04
CA VAL A 288 -8.12 -7.63 -14.43
C VAL A 288 -8.27 -6.85 -13.11
N SER A 289 -9.32 -6.04 -12.96
CA SER A 289 -9.63 -5.30 -11.73
C SER A 289 -10.10 -6.24 -10.63
N ALA A 290 -10.86 -7.29 -10.98
CA ALA A 290 -11.26 -8.34 -10.05
C ALA A 290 -10.05 -9.20 -9.65
N LEU A 291 -9.08 -9.42 -10.55
CA LEU A 291 -7.81 -10.09 -10.21
C LEU A 291 -6.96 -9.25 -9.23
N VAL A 292 -6.87 -7.94 -9.46
CA VAL A 292 -6.17 -7.00 -8.56
C VAL A 292 -6.88 -6.86 -7.22
N ALA A 293 -8.21 -6.82 -7.20
CA ALA A 293 -9.01 -6.85 -5.98
C ALA A 293 -8.90 -8.19 -5.25
N LEU A 294 -8.86 -9.33 -5.96
CA LEU A 294 -8.63 -10.65 -5.37
C LEU A 294 -7.21 -10.74 -4.80
N CYS A 295 -6.21 -10.20 -5.50
CA CYS A 295 -4.85 -10.08 -4.97
C CYS A 295 -4.82 -9.17 -3.74
N SER A 296 -5.56 -8.05 -3.76
CA SER A 296 -5.74 -7.12 -2.64
C SER A 296 -6.40 -7.80 -1.44
N ASP A 297 -7.48 -8.55 -1.66
CA ASP A 297 -8.23 -9.32 -0.66
C ASP A 297 -7.45 -10.56 -0.18
N ILE A 298 -6.56 -11.15 -0.99
CA ILE A 298 -5.64 -12.19 -0.56
C ILE A 298 -4.50 -11.57 0.28
N THR A 299 -4.07 -10.35 -0.03
CA THR A 299 -3.07 -9.61 0.77
C THR A 299 -3.64 -8.98 2.04
N HIS A 300 -4.94 -8.65 2.10
CA HIS A 300 -5.59 -7.93 3.20
C HIS A 300 -6.71 -8.73 3.91
N GLY A 301 -7.17 -9.84 3.35
CA GLY A 301 -8.21 -10.70 3.92
C GLY A 301 -7.67 -11.61 5.03
N SER A 302 -8.47 -11.75 6.08
CA SER A 302 -8.32 -12.78 7.10
C SER A 302 -8.61 -14.14 6.47
N ALA A 303 -7.83 -15.15 6.84
CA ALA A 303 -7.87 -16.49 6.26
C ALA A 303 -9.31 -17.07 6.22
N MET A 304 -9.78 -17.41 5.03
CA MET A 304 -10.99 -18.21 4.86
C MET A 304 -10.63 -19.67 5.15
N ASP A 305 -11.27 -20.25 6.16
CA ASP A 305 -11.16 -21.65 6.55
C ASP A 305 -11.58 -22.57 5.39
N LEU A 306 -10.59 -23.19 4.76
CA LEU A 306 -10.75 -24.37 3.91
C LEU A 306 -10.64 -25.61 4.79
N HIS A 307 -11.71 -25.94 5.51
CA HIS A 307 -11.85 -27.25 6.12
C HIS A 307 -12.56 -28.20 5.16
N ASP A 308 -11.79 -28.96 4.39
CA ASP A 308 -11.49 -30.35 4.73
C ASP A 308 -10.74 -31.04 3.59
N HIS A 309 -9.44 -31.29 3.80
CA HIS A 309 -8.92 -32.65 3.91
C HIS A 309 -7.47 -32.60 4.44
N ALA A 310 -7.36 -32.91 5.74
CA ALA A 310 -6.18 -33.38 6.45
C ALA A 310 -4.92 -32.49 6.48
N PHE A 311 -4.83 -31.62 7.50
CA PHE A 311 -3.75 -31.64 8.50
C PHE A 311 -4.19 -30.74 9.67
N LYS A 312 -4.63 -31.36 10.76
CA LYS A 312 -5.07 -30.67 11.99
C LYS A 312 -3.91 -29.92 12.64
N PHE A 313 -4.07 -28.62 12.84
CA PHE A 313 -3.60 -27.90 14.02
C PHE A 313 -4.52 -26.69 14.27
N GLU A 314 -5.27 -26.74 15.36
CA GLU A 314 -6.01 -25.62 15.98
C GLU A 314 -5.36 -25.37 17.36
N PRO A 315 -5.39 -24.14 17.93
CA PRO A 315 -6.65 -23.43 18.18
C PRO A 315 -6.72 -21.99 17.63
N VAL A 316 -7.97 -21.60 17.40
CA VAL A 316 -8.50 -20.28 17.06
C VAL A 316 -7.85 -19.16 17.90
N LEU A 317 -7.21 -18.21 17.22
CA LEU A 317 -6.83 -16.93 17.80
C LEU A 317 -8.09 -16.06 17.98
N ASP A 318 -8.30 -15.59 19.21
CA ASP A 318 -9.37 -14.70 19.64
C ASP A 318 -9.44 -13.41 18.80
N GLN A 319 -10.57 -13.20 18.10
CA GLN A 319 -10.81 -12.06 17.19
C GLN A 319 -10.98 -10.70 17.89
N LYS A 320 -10.83 -10.60 19.22
CA LYS A 320 -11.00 -9.33 19.96
C LYS A 320 -9.83 -8.35 19.89
N ASN A 321 -8.68 -8.72 19.32
CA ASN A 321 -7.58 -7.81 19.05
C ASN A 321 -7.09 -8.02 17.61
N CYS A 322 -7.40 -7.11 16.69
CA CYS A 322 -6.79 -7.14 15.36
C CYS A 322 -5.30 -6.73 15.48
N THR A 323 -4.44 -7.69 15.81
CA THR A 323 -2.98 -7.56 15.78
C THR A 323 -2.43 -8.12 14.47
N ASP A 324 -3.13 -7.90 13.35
CA ASP A 324 -2.69 -8.36 12.04
C ASP A 324 -1.60 -7.43 11.49
N GLU A 325 -0.40 -7.59 12.04
CA GLU A 325 0.79 -6.80 11.73
C GLU A 325 1.44 -7.21 10.40
N ARG A 326 0.70 -7.90 9.51
CA ARG A 326 1.13 -8.28 8.16
C ARG A 326 1.67 -7.09 7.36
N TRP A 327 1.17 -5.88 7.60
CA TRP A 327 1.68 -4.67 6.95
C TRP A 327 3.17 -4.39 7.25
N LYS A 328 3.71 -4.86 8.39
CA LYS A 328 5.12 -4.64 8.76
C LYS A 328 6.09 -5.30 7.78
N ILE A 329 5.76 -6.49 7.25
CA ILE A 329 6.65 -7.13 6.27
C ILE A 329 6.70 -6.36 4.95
N TRP A 330 5.56 -5.80 4.54
CA TRP A 330 5.49 -4.98 3.34
C TRP A 330 6.27 -3.69 3.53
N LEU A 331 6.16 -3.06 4.70
CA LEU A 331 6.97 -1.89 5.02
C LEU A 331 8.47 -2.22 4.99
N LEU A 332 8.91 -3.31 5.62
CA LEU A 332 10.31 -3.74 5.54
C LEU A 332 10.73 -4.02 4.10
N SER A 333 9.91 -4.74 3.32
CA SER A 333 10.20 -5.02 1.90
C SER A 333 10.45 -3.74 1.11
N MET A 334 9.51 -2.79 1.19
CA MET A 334 9.57 -1.54 0.45
C MET A 334 10.74 -0.67 0.91
N VAL A 335 10.93 -0.52 2.22
CA VAL A 335 12.02 0.29 2.78
C VAL A 335 13.37 -0.31 2.39
N GLY A 336 13.57 -1.61 2.55
CA GLY A 336 14.84 -2.26 2.20
C GLY A 336 15.15 -2.15 0.71
N PHE A 337 14.18 -2.45 -0.16
CA PHE A 337 14.39 -2.42 -1.61
C PHE A 337 14.78 -1.03 -2.12
N TRP A 338 14.06 0.00 -1.69
CA TRP A 338 14.33 1.37 -2.11
C TRP A 338 15.53 1.98 -1.40
N HIS A 339 15.84 1.56 -0.16
CA HIS A 339 17.06 2.00 0.53
C HIS A 339 18.31 1.56 -0.22
N VAL A 340 18.36 0.30 -0.67
CA VAL A 340 19.50 -0.19 -1.46
C VAL A 340 19.62 0.60 -2.76
N ASN A 341 18.52 0.69 -3.53
CA ASN A 341 18.53 1.32 -4.85
C ASN A 341 18.77 2.83 -4.87
N LEU A 342 18.51 3.55 -3.76
CA LEU A 342 18.57 5.02 -3.73
C LEU A 342 19.54 5.60 -2.70
N VAL A 343 20.05 4.78 -1.76
CA VAL A 343 20.84 5.28 -0.63
C VAL A 343 22.15 4.51 -0.46
N SER A 344 22.08 3.20 -0.16
CA SER A 344 23.28 2.47 0.29
C SER A 344 24.13 1.97 -0.87
N GLU A 345 23.52 1.32 -1.86
CA GLU A 345 24.25 0.62 -2.92
C GLU A 345 23.50 0.77 -4.25
N LEU A 346 23.68 1.93 -4.85
CA LEU A 346 23.08 2.28 -6.14
C LEU A 346 23.46 1.24 -7.20
N ARG A 347 22.49 0.87 -8.05
CA ARG A 347 22.72 -0.09 -9.14
C ARG A 347 23.82 0.37 -10.10
N ASP A 348 23.78 1.66 -10.44
CA ASP A 348 24.76 2.35 -11.27
C ASP A 348 24.79 3.85 -10.90
N ASN A 349 25.75 4.61 -11.44
CA ASN A 349 25.87 6.06 -11.29
C ASN A 349 25.83 6.76 -12.67
N PRO A 350 24.73 7.47 -13.01
CA PRO A 350 23.57 7.78 -12.16
C PRO A 350 22.61 6.59 -11.95
N PRO A 351 21.78 6.61 -10.89
CA PRO A 351 20.91 5.48 -10.54
C PRO A 351 19.86 5.17 -11.63
N PRO A 352 19.79 3.92 -12.13
CA PRO A 352 18.82 3.51 -13.14
C PRO A 352 17.47 3.19 -12.47
N VAL A 353 16.74 4.23 -12.07
CA VAL A 353 15.45 4.08 -11.35
C VAL A 353 14.42 3.27 -12.14
N GLY A 354 14.43 3.37 -13.48
CA GLY A 354 13.52 2.61 -14.34
C GLY A 354 13.68 1.09 -14.22
N GLU A 355 14.91 0.60 -14.12
CA GLU A 355 15.20 -0.83 -13.94
C GLU A 355 14.75 -1.31 -12.56
N ALA A 356 15.03 -0.52 -11.52
CA ALA A 356 14.59 -0.81 -10.16
C ALA A 356 13.05 -0.88 -10.05
N VAL A 357 12.33 0.03 -10.73
CA VAL A 357 10.86 -0.01 -10.81
C VAL A 357 10.38 -1.25 -11.58
N GLY A 358 11.07 -1.64 -12.64
CA GLY A 358 10.74 -2.83 -13.45
C GLY A 358 10.79 -4.12 -12.62
N ASP A 359 11.81 -4.28 -11.79
CA ASP A 359 11.97 -5.46 -10.93
C ASP A 359 11.03 -5.46 -9.71
N PHE A 360 10.57 -4.28 -9.28
CA PHE A 360 9.84 -4.12 -8.02
C PHE A 360 8.58 -4.99 -7.91
N GLY A 361 7.85 -5.17 -9.01
CA GLY A 361 6.66 -6.02 -9.02
C GLY A 361 6.97 -7.51 -8.78
N ALA A 362 7.96 -8.04 -9.50
CA ALA A 362 8.42 -9.42 -9.31
C ALA A 362 9.04 -9.62 -7.91
N TYR A 363 9.78 -8.62 -7.43
CA TYR A 363 10.31 -8.57 -6.08
C TYR A 363 9.20 -8.70 -5.02
N LEU A 364 8.13 -7.90 -5.10
CA LEU A 364 7.00 -7.98 -4.17
C LEU A 364 6.28 -9.33 -4.24
N PHE A 365 6.17 -9.93 -5.42
CA PHE A 365 5.62 -11.28 -5.56
C PHE A 365 6.49 -12.33 -4.84
N VAL A 366 7.82 -12.22 -4.91
CA VAL A 366 8.69 -13.13 -4.15
C VAL A 366 8.60 -12.85 -2.64
N CYS A 367 8.47 -11.59 -2.20
CA CYS A 367 8.19 -11.28 -0.79
C CYS A 367 6.88 -11.91 -0.30
N PHE A 368 5.83 -11.93 -1.15
CA PHE A 368 4.59 -12.66 -0.87
C PHE A 368 4.87 -14.16 -0.65
N VAL A 369 5.64 -14.78 -1.54
CA VAL A 369 6.01 -16.20 -1.40
C VAL A 369 6.82 -16.44 -0.13
N ILE A 370 7.80 -15.59 0.20
CA ILE A 370 8.59 -15.68 1.44
C ILE A 370 7.70 -15.60 2.68
N TRP A 371 6.73 -14.67 2.69
CA TRP A 371 5.76 -14.57 3.78
C TRP A 371 5.00 -15.88 3.99
N HIS A 372 4.42 -16.42 2.92
CA HIS A 372 3.59 -17.61 2.99
C HIS A 372 4.37 -18.91 3.20
N ALA A 373 5.60 -19.00 2.67
CA ALA A 373 6.42 -20.20 2.79
C ALA A 373 7.22 -20.25 4.10
N ALA A 374 7.60 -19.10 4.66
CA ALA A 374 8.49 -19.04 5.82
C ALA A 374 7.99 -18.11 6.94
N LEU A 375 7.92 -16.81 6.69
CA LEU A 375 7.83 -15.83 7.78
C LEU A 375 6.52 -15.90 8.57
N ARG A 376 5.39 -16.28 7.95
CA ARG A 376 4.12 -16.46 8.67
C ARG A 376 4.17 -17.51 9.78
N HIS A 377 5.09 -18.47 9.68
CA HIS A 377 5.24 -19.58 10.64
C HIS A 377 6.10 -19.20 11.85
N VAL A 378 6.85 -18.10 11.76
CA VAL A 378 7.81 -17.66 12.79
C VAL A 378 7.37 -16.35 13.42
N TRP A 379 6.97 -15.39 12.58
CA TRP A 379 6.72 -14.00 12.96
C TRP A 379 5.68 -13.85 14.09
N PRO A 380 4.49 -14.48 14.05
CA PRO A 380 3.47 -14.28 15.09
C PRO A 380 3.92 -14.69 16.49
N HIS A 381 4.86 -15.65 16.61
CA HIS A 381 5.31 -16.17 17.89
C HIS A 381 6.17 -15.19 18.69
N PHE A 382 6.74 -14.17 18.04
CA PHE A 382 7.64 -13.21 18.68
C PHE A 382 7.01 -11.81 18.81
N GLN A 383 5.82 -11.59 18.25
CA GLN A 383 5.15 -10.28 18.27
C GLN A 383 4.85 -9.74 19.67
N SER A 384 4.61 -10.62 20.65
CA SER A 384 4.33 -10.22 22.03
C SER A 384 5.56 -9.72 22.80
N LEU A 385 6.75 -9.81 22.21
CA LEU A 385 8.03 -9.42 22.80
C LEU A 385 8.65 -8.27 21.97
N PRO A 386 8.12 -7.04 22.07
CA PRO A 386 8.40 -5.98 21.12
C PRO A 386 9.88 -5.56 21.06
N LEU A 387 10.60 -5.62 22.17
CA LEU A 387 12.01 -5.23 22.23
C LEU A 387 12.92 -6.32 21.65
N GLU A 388 12.68 -7.56 22.05
CA GLU A 388 13.38 -8.73 21.54
C GLU A 388 13.11 -8.96 20.06
N PHE A 389 11.85 -8.84 19.64
CA PHE A 389 11.44 -8.89 18.24
C PHE A 389 12.02 -7.73 17.44
N GLY A 390 11.98 -6.51 17.98
CA GLY A 390 12.59 -5.34 17.35
C GLY A 390 14.09 -5.54 17.13
N CYS A 391 14.84 -5.89 18.17
CA CYS A 391 16.28 -6.10 18.07
C CYS A 391 16.66 -7.29 17.17
N SER A 392 15.95 -8.42 17.28
CA SER A 392 16.26 -9.63 16.50
C SER A 392 15.84 -9.52 15.05
N MET A 393 14.61 -9.04 14.78
CA MET A 393 14.10 -8.87 13.42
C MET A 393 14.77 -7.67 12.76
N LEU A 394 14.61 -6.47 13.30
CA LEU A 394 15.08 -5.24 12.63
C LEU A 394 16.61 -5.18 12.57
N GLY A 395 17.30 -5.62 13.62
CA GLY A 395 18.76 -5.62 13.67
C GLY A 395 19.37 -6.55 12.62
N LEU A 396 19.01 -7.84 12.63
CA LEU A 396 19.56 -8.79 11.64
C LEU A 396 19.03 -8.57 10.23
N TRP A 397 17.79 -8.06 10.10
CA TRP A 397 17.26 -7.66 8.81
C TRP A 397 18.09 -6.53 8.19
N TRP A 398 18.44 -5.49 8.95
CA TRP A 398 19.32 -4.42 8.45
C TRP A 398 20.70 -4.93 8.08
N ILE A 399 21.29 -5.84 8.88
CA ILE A 399 22.57 -6.48 8.54
C ILE A 399 22.46 -7.24 7.21
N GLY A 400 21.32 -7.91 6.95
CA GLY A 400 21.08 -8.57 5.67
C GLY A 400 20.82 -7.60 4.51
N VAL A 401 20.10 -6.49 4.73
CA VAL A 401 19.82 -5.47 3.70
C VAL A 401 21.10 -4.72 3.30
N LEU A 402 22.00 -4.52 4.26
CA LEU A 402 23.30 -3.86 4.09
C LEU A 402 24.43 -4.90 4.02
N LEU A 403 24.17 -6.07 3.44
CA LEU A 403 25.11 -7.19 3.46
C LEU A 403 26.48 -6.78 2.91
N ASP A 404 26.52 -6.17 1.73
CA ASP A 404 27.79 -5.84 1.08
C ASP A 404 28.49 -4.64 1.73
N VAL A 405 27.75 -3.72 2.36
CA VAL A 405 28.34 -2.69 3.24
C VAL A 405 28.95 -3.28 4.51
N VAL A 406 28.21 -4.14 5.23
CA VAL A 406 28.62 -4.67 6.54
C VAL A 406 29.79 -5.63 6.40
N PHE A 407 29.83 -6.41 5.32
CA PHE A 407 30.86 -7.41 5.07
C PHE A 407 31.88 -6.99 4.01
N ALA A 408 31.90 -5.72 3.57
CA ALA A 408 32.87 -5.19 2.61
C ALA A 408 34.33 -5.50 3.00
N ASP A 409 34.64 -5.41 4.29
CA ASP A 409 35.98 -5.61 4.83
C ASP A 409 36.29 -7.09 5.18
N VAL A 410 35.33 -8.00 4.99
CA VAL A 410 35.61 -9.43 5.14
C VAL A 410 36.31 -9.90 3.86
N PRO A 411 37.54 -10.45 3.96
CA PRO A 411 38.33 -10.86 2.80
C PRO A 411 37.75 -12.14 2.20
N LEU A 412 36.59 -12.08 1.56
CA LEU A 412 35.95 -13.23 0.94
C LEU A 412 35.05 -12.74 -0.21
N GLN A 413 35.66 -12.31 -1.30
CA GLN A 413 34.92 -11.75 -2.43
C GLN A 413 34.28 -12.85 -3.29
N ARG A 414 34.92 -14.01 -3.41
CA ARG A 414 34.45 -15.15 -4.23
C ARG A 414 34.84 -16.48 -3.58
N LEU A 415 34.03 -17.51 -3.80
CA LEU A 415 34.27 -18.88 -3.32
C LEU A 415 35.11 -19.70 -4.33
N GLU A 416 36.11 -19.08 -4.96
CA GLU A 416 37.04 -19.77 -5.84
C GLU A 416 38.37 -20.08 -5.16
N VAL A 417 38.94 -21.23 -5.49
CA VAL A 417 40.21 -21.68 -4.90
C VAL A 417 41.34 -20.68 -5.17
N HIS A 418 41.33 -20.04 -6.34
CA HIS A 418 42.36 -19.08 -6.71
C HIS A 418 42.24 -17.78 -5.89
N ASP A 419 41.04 -17.25 -5.71
CA ASP A 419 40.75 -16.04 -4.92
C ASP A 419 41.09 -16.21 -3.43
N ILE A 420 40.78 -17.38 -2.86
CA ILE A 420 41.06 -17.71 -1.46
C ILE A 420 42.58 -17.72 -1.18
N GLN A 421 43.40 -18.11 -2.17
CA GLN A 421 44.86 -18.15 -2.03
C GLN A 421 45.50 -16.77 -2.13
N GLN A 422 44.90 -15.84 -2.87
CA GLN A 422 45.44 -14.51 -3.11
C GLN A 422 45.06 -13.50 -2.02
N GLN A 423 43.94 -13.69 -1.33
CA GLN A 423 43.46 -12.76 -0.31
C GLN A 423 43.95 -13.12 1.10
N PRO A 424 44.79 -12.28 1.75
CA PRO A 424 45.26 -12.54 3.10
C PRO A 424 44.09 -12.53 4.10
N GLY A 425 43.87 -13.66 4.78
CA GLY A 425 42.80 -13.82 5.76
C GLY A 425 41.52 -14.48 5.22
N ALA A 426 41.41 -14.72 3.91
CA ALA A 426 40.21 -15.30 3.30
C ALA A 426 39.89 -16.71 3.79
N LEU A 427 40.91 -17.54 3.93
CA LEU A 427 40.77 -18.88 4.48
C LEU A 427 40.21 -18.85 5.92
N SER A 428 40.69 -17.92 6.76
CA SER A 428 40.22 -17.79 8.14
C SER A 428 38.75 -17.37 8.21
N SER A 429 38.37 -16.35 7.42
CA SER A 429 36.98 -15.89 7.32
C SER A 429 36.04 -16.99 6.82
N LEU A 430 36.46 -17.73 5.79
CA LEU A 430 35.70 -18.86 5.25
C LEU A 430 35.44 -19.93 6.30
N ILE A 431 36.48 -20.32 7.06
CA ILE A 431 36.34 -21.34 8.12
C ILE A 431 35.34 -20.89 9.18
N VAL A 432 35.39 -19.64 9.61
CA VAL A 432 34.47 -19.10 10.63
C VAL A 432 33.03 -19.10 10.12
N ILE A 433 32.79 -18.61 8.90
CA ILE A 433 31.46 -18.58 8.28
C ILE A 433 30.89 -19.99 8.15
N VAL A 434 31.67 -20.92 7.61
CA VAL A 434 31.27 -22.33 7.45
C VAL A 434 30.92 -22.95 8.80
N LEU A 435 31.73 -22.70 9.84
CA LEU A 435 31.46 -23.24 11.18
C LEU A 435 30.14 -22.71 11.74
N VAL A 436 29.86 -21.40 11.61
CA VAL A 436 28.59 -20.80 12.03
C VAL A 436 27.40 -21.41 11.27
N VAL A 437 27.51 -21.50 9.93
CA VAL A 437 26.45 -22.06 9.08
C VAL A 437 26.18 -23.53 9.44
N VAL A 438 27.23 -24.34 9.66
CA VAL A 438 27.08 -25.75 10.06
C VAL A 438 26.40 -25.88 11.42
N VAL A 439 26.77 -25.06 12.41
CA VAL A 439 26.11 -25.07 13.73
C VAL A 439 24.63 -24.72 13.61
N LEU A 440 24.30 -23.69 12.83
CA LEU A 440 22.91 -23.30 12.58
C LEU A 440 22.14 -24.40 11.84
N ALA A 441 22.74 -25.01 10.81
CA ALA A 441 22.14 -26.11 10.06
C ALA A 441 21.86 -27.33 10.93
N ILE A 442 22.80 -27.74 11.79
CA ILE A 442 22.60 -28.84 12.75
C ILE A 442 21.43 -28.53 13.69
N ASN A 443 21.35 -27.29 14.20
CA ASN A 443 20.22 -26.89 15.03
C ASN A 443 18.90 -26.93 14.26
N GLN A 444 18.85 -26.45 13.02
CA GLN A 444 17.62 -26.48 12.21
C GLN A 444 17.20 -27.92 11.88
N VAL A 445 18.14 -28.81 11.53
CA VAL A 445 17.85 -30.24 11.32
C VAL A 445 17.28 -30.87 12.59
N ARG A 446 17.80 -30.53 13.77
CA ARG A 446 17.24 -30.98 15.06
C ARG A 446 15.81 -30.50 15.25
N VAL A 447 15.52 -29.24 14.94
CA VAL A 447 14.17 -28.65 15.03
C VAL A 447 13.21 -29.37 14.07
N VAL A 448 13.58 -29.48 12.79
CA VAL A 448 12.77 -30.13 11.74
C VAL A 448 12.49 -31.59 12.08
N ARG A 449 13.49 -32.31 12.61
CA ARG A 449 13.35 -33.70 13.09
C ARG A 449 12.35 -33.80 14.23
N ASN A 450 12.46 -32.92 15.22
CA ASN A 450 11.55 -32.89 16.37
C ASN A 450 10.11 -32.53 15.94
N SER A 451 9.94 -31.75 14.87
CA SER A 451 8.64 -31.46 14.24
C SER A 451 8.11 -32.60 13.34
N CYS A 452 8.81 -33.74 13.25
CA CYS A 452 8.41 -34.93 12.52
C CYS A 452 8.17 -34.74 10.99
N VAL A 453 8.74 -33.69 10.41
CA VAL A 453 8.60 -33.37 8.96
C VAL A 453 9.92 -33.52 8.17
N LEU A 454 10.96 -34.07 8.80
CA LEU A 454 12.30 -34.23 8.21
C LEU A 454 12.30 -34.88 6.82
N PRO A 455 11.54 -35.96 6.53
CA PRO A 455 11.55 -36.54 5.19
C PRO A 455 11.09 -35.59 4.09
N LYS A 456 10.11 -34.70 4.39
CA LYS A 456 9.61 -33.71 3.42
C LYS A 456 10.69 -32.68 3.09
N PHE A 457 11.36 -32.15 4.11
CA PHE A 457 12.45 -31.18 3.92
C PHE A 457 13.67 -31.82 3.27
N LEU A 458 14.03 -33.06 3.64
CA LEU A 458 15.12 -33.78 2.98
C LEU A 458 14.83 -33.98 1.49
N THR A 459 13.58 -34.31 1.14
CA THR A 459 13.16 -34.45 -0.27
C THR A 459 13.26 -33.11 -1.01
N LEU A 460 12.80 -32.02 -0.39
CA LEU A 460 12.91 -30.67 -0.95
C LEU A 460 14.38 -30.30 -1.25
N TYR A 461 15.25 -30.45 -0.26
CA TYR A 461 16.66 -30.08 -0.39
C TYR A 461 17.45 -31.02 -1.31
N ALA A 462 17.14 -32.32 -1.33
CA ALA A 462 17.71 -33.24 -2.30
C ALA A 462 17.29 -32.88 -3.72
N THR A 463 16.02 -32.51 -3.93
CA THR A 463 15.52 -32.07 -5.24
C THR A 463 16.21 -30.77 -5.68
N ALA A 464 16.34 -29.80 -4.78
CA ALA A 464 17.07 -28.57 -5.05
C ALA A 464 18.55 -28.86 -5.41
N ALA A 465 19.23 -29.75 -4.68
CA ALA A 465 20.60 -30.15 -4.98
C ALA A 465 20.74 -30.83 -6.35
N VAL A 466 19.77 -31.67 -6.74
CA VAL A 466 19.74 -32.28 -8.08
C VAL A 466 19.56 -31.21 -9.16
N ILE A 467 18.63 -30.26 -8.98
CA ILE A 467 18.43 -29.14 -9.92
C ILE A 467 19.71 -28.32 -10.06
N LEU A 468 20.37 -27.97 -8.94
CA LEU A 468 21.64 -27.24 -8.97
C LEU A 468 22.75 -28.04 -9.66
N GLY A 469 22.82 -29.35 -9.44
CA GLY A 469 23.79 -30.22 -10.12
C GLY A 469 23.53 -30.33 -11.62
N LEU A 470 22.27 -30.35 -12.05
CA LEU A 470 21.90 -30.30 -13.47
C LEU A 470 22.24 -28.95 -14.11
N CYS A 471 21.99 -27.84 -13.40
CA CYS A 471 22.40 -26.50 -13.83
C CYS A 471 23.93 -26.44 -13.98
N ALA A 472 24.68 -26.90 -12.97
CA ALA A 472 26.16 -26.89 -13.01
C ALA A 472 26.76 -27.79 -14.12
N ALA A 473 25.97 -28.70 -14.70
CA ALA A 473 26.41 -29.57 -15.78
C ALA A 473 26.14 -29.01 -17.18
N VAL A 474 25.53 -27.82 -17.29
CA VAL A 474 25.26 -27.16 -18.58
C VAL A 474 26.60 -26.74 -19.23
N PRO A 475 26.94 -27.21 -20.44
CA PRO A 475 28.20 -26.86 -21.09
C PRO A 475 28.26 -25.38 -21.48
N GLY A 476 29.39 -24.72 -21.22
CA GLY A 476 29.61 -23.31 -21.58
C GLY A 476 29.06 -22.29 -20.57
N GLU A 477 28.28 -22.75 -19.60
CA GLU A 477 27.70 -21.95 -18.53
C GLU A 477 28.38 -22.29 -17.19
N GLY A 478 28.51 -21.32 -16.30
CA GLY A 478 28.85 -21.57 -14.91
C GLY A 478 27.64 -21.38 -13.99
N LEU A 479 27.71 -22.01 -12.82
CA LEU A 479 26.72 -21.82 -11.76
C LEU A 479 27.12 -20.64 -10.89
N ARG A 480 26.33 -19.56 -10.91
CA ARG A 480 26.51 -18.41 -10.01
C ARG A 480 25.41 -18.37 -8.97
N LEU A 481 25.72 -18.81 -7.76
CA LEU A 481 24.79 -18.75 -6.64
C LEU A 481 24.81 -17.36 -6.02
N HIS A 482 23.96 -16.47 -6.53
CA HIS A 482 23.68 -15.19 -5.89
C HIS A 482 23.07 -15.41 -4.50
N HIS A 483 23.42 -14.57 -3.53
CA HIS A 483 22.95 -14.68 -2.16
C HIS A 483 21.42 -14.59 -2.03
N TYR A 484 20.72 -13.90 -2.95
CA TYR A 484 19.26 -13.94 -2.93
C TYR A 484 18.70 -15.34 -3.23
N VAL A 485 19.35 -16.13 -4.09
CA VAL A 485 18.99 -17.53 -4.36
C VAL A 485 19.26 -18.39 -3.13
N ILE A 486 20.41 -18.17 -2.48
CA ILE A 486 20.77 -18.85 -1.23
C ILE A 486 19.72 -18.54 -0.14
N SER A 487 19.30 -17.28 0.00
CA SER A 487 18.21 -16.89 0.91
C SER A 487 16.93 -17.67 0.66
N LEU A 488 16.47 -17.71 -0.60
CA LEU A 488 15.24 -18.40 -0.97
C LEU A 488 15.31 -19.91 -0.72
N ALA A 489 16.48 -20.52 -0.93
CA ALA A 489 16.69 -21.94 -0.65
C ALA A 489 16.66 -22.23 0.87
N LEU A 490 17.27 -21.37 1.68
CA LEU A 490 17.42 -21.61 3.13
C LEU A 490 16.20 -21.20 3.97
N LEU A 491 15.46 -20.16 3.55
CA LEU A 491 14.31 -19.62 4.28
C LEU A 491 13.25 -20.66 4.70
N PRO A 492 12.84 -21.62 3.84
CA PRO A 492 11.91 -22.68 4.24
C PRO A 492 12.41 -23.50 5.43
N GLY A 493 13.72 -23.75 5.51
CA GLY A 493 14.35 -24.48 6.62
C GLY A 493 14.32 -23.71 7.95
N CYS A 494 14.02 -22.41 7.90
CA CYS A 494 13.83 -21.56 9.07
C CYS A 494 12.35 -21.31 9.40
N ALA A 495 11.39 -21.97 8.74
CA ALA A 495 9.94 -21.76 8.93
C ALA A 495 9.37 -22.42 10.22
N PHE A 496 10.08 -22.33 11.34
CA PHE A 496 9.70 -22.93 12.61
C PHE A 496 9.68 -21.88 13.74
N PRO A 497 8.75 -21.96 14.71
CA PRO A 497 8.62 -20.96 15.77
C PRO A 497 9.71 -21.12 16.85
N THR A 498 10.98 -20.91 16.46
CA THR A 498 12.13 -20.95 17.36
C THR A 498 12.95 -19.67 17.25
N TRP A 499 13.67 -19.32 18.32
CA TRP A 499 14.46 -18.08 18.36
C TRP A 499 15.53 -18.04 17.26
N ILE A 500 16.21 -19.17 17.03
CA ILE A 500 17.23 -19.28 15.99
C ILE A 500 16.60 -19.14 14.60
N SER A 501 15.42 -19.74 14.39
CA SER A 501 14.65 -19.59 13.16
C SER A 501 14.25 -18.14 12.89
N GLN A 502 13.86 -17.37 13.92
CA GLN A 502 13.59 -15.94 13.79
C GLN A 502 14.82 -15.15 13.37
N LEU A 503 15.96 -15.38 14.03
CA LEU A 503 17.21 -14.71 13.72
C LEU A 503 17.69 -15.01 12.29
N CYS A 504 17.70 -16.28 11.91
CA CYS A 504 18.06 -16.71 10.56
C CYS A 504 17.09 -16.13 9.52
N SER A 505 15.77 -16.18 9.77
CA SER A 505 14.79 -15.67 8.80
C SER A 505 14.90 -14.16 8.61
N ALA A 506 15.21 -13.40 9.66
CA ALA A 506 15.43 -11.96 9.57
C ALA A 506 16.63 -11.62 8.69
N PHE A 507 17.77 -12.27 8.94
CA PHE A 507 18.99 -12.10 8.15
C PHE A 507 18.79 -12.54 6.69
N LEU A 508 18.27 -13.75 6.46
CA LEU A 508 18.05 -14.29 5.11
C LEU A 508 17.04 -13.45 4.32
N PHE A 509 16.01 -12.90 4.98
CA PHE A 509 15.08 -11.99 4.34
C PHE A 509 15.77 -10.69 3.91
N GLY A 510 16.58 -10.08 4.77
CA GLY A 510 17.39 -8.92 4.40
C GLY A 510 18.35 -9.22 3.23
N MET A 511 19.05 -10.35 3.29
CA MET A 511 19.97 -10.83 2.26
C MET A 511 19.28 -11.04 0.91
N PHE A 512 18.03 -11.51 0.90
CA PHE A 512 17.23 -11.59 -0.32
C PHE A 512 16.96 -10.20 -0.90
N ILE A 513 16.57 -9.24 -0.05
CA ILE A 513 16.29 -7.87 -0.48
C ILE A 513 17.54 -7.23 -1.07
N ASN A 514 18.67 -7.30 -0.37
CA ASN A 514 19.94 -6.76 -0.84
C ASN A 514 20.30 -7.30 -2.23
N GLY A 515 20.27 -8.63 -2.42
CA GLY A 515 20.63 -9.25 -3.69
C GLY A 515 19.76 -8.80 -4.87
N VAL A 516 18.42 -8.83 -4.71
CA VAL A 516 17.52 -8.41 -5.80
C VAL A 516 17.54 -6.90 -6.00
N ALA A 517 17.66 -6.12 -4.93
CA ALA A 517 17.68 -4.67 -5.03
C ALA A 517 18.94 -4.17 -5.74
N ARG A 518 20.12 -4.76 -5.47
CA ARG A 518 21.40 -4.31 -6.04
C ARG A 518 21.71 -4.88 -7.43
N TRP A 519 21.30 -6.12 -7.72
CA TRP A 519 21.62 -6.81 -8.99
C TRP A 519 20.42 -7.28 -9.81
N GLY A 520 19.19 -7.09 -9.30
CA GLY A 520 18.00 -7.61 -9.95
C GLY A 520 17.87 -9.13 -9.81
N PHE A 521 17.00 -9.74 -10.64
CA PHE A 521 16.81 -11.19 -10.69
C PHE A 521 17.82 -11.85 -11.64
N ASP A 522 19.10 -11.74 -11.28
CA ASP A 522 20.19 -12.25 -12.11
C ASP A 522 20.17 -13.79 -12.26
N GLY A 523 20.68 -14.28 -13.39
CA GLY A 523 20.60 -15.70 -13.74
C GLY A 523 21.38 -16.61 -12.78
N LEU A 524 20.80 -17.76 -12.42
CA LEU A 524 21.52 -18.84 -11.73
C LEU A 524 22.62 -19.46 -12.62
N LEU A 525 22.38 -19.45 -13.93
CA LEU A 525 23.32 -19.84 -14.98
C LEU A 525 23.73 -18.58 -15.74
N GLN A 526 25.03 -18.42 -15.93
CA GLN A 526 25.63 -17.33 -16.68
C GLN A 526 26.81 -17.85 -17.47
N ASP A 527 27.09 -17.18 -18.60
CA ASP A 527 28.28 -17.47 -19.39
C ASP A 527 29.53 -17.45 -18.51
N VAL A 528 30.43 -18.41 -18.72
CA VAL A 528 31.67 -18.51 -17.92
C VAL A 528 32.47 -17.19 -17.96
N GLU A 529 32.46 -16.50 -19.10
CA GLU A 529 33.09 -15.18 -19.27
C GLU A 529 32.44 -14.11 -18.36
N THR A 530 31.11 -14.14 -18.21
CA THR A 530 30.36 -13.21 -17.34
C THR A 530 30.62 -13.49 -15.86
N ILE A 531 30.75 -14.76 -15.47
CA ILE A 531 31.06 -15.16 -14.08
C ILE A 531 32.49 -14.79 -13.71
N GLN A 532 33.41 -14.96 -14.66
CA GLN A 532 34.78 -14.54 -14.50
C GLN A 532 34.85 -13.02 -14.26
N GLY A 533 34.11 -12.22 -15.03
CA GLY A 533 34.09 -10.76 -14.89
C GLY A 533 35.51 -10.19 -14.95
N ASP A 534 35.89 -9.33 -14.00
CA ASP A 534 37.24 -8.76 -13.91
C ASP A 534 38.30 -9.73 -13.34
N ALA A 535 37.95 -10.99 -13.05
CA ALA A 535 38.94 -11.95 -12.55
C ALA A 535 39.82 -12.47 -13.68
N THR A 536 41.04 -12.88 -13.32
CA THR A 536 42.05 -13.25 -14.29
C THR A 536 41.73 -14.59 -14.98
N GLY A 537 41.67 -14.60 -16.30
CA GLY A 537 41.28 -15.73 -17.16
C GLY A 537 42.42 -16.63 -17.61
N ASN A 538 43.63 -16.44 -17.08
CA ASN A 538 44.84 -17.13 -17.52
C ASN A 538 45.22 -16.86 -19.00
N SER A 539 44.82 -15.73 -19.54
CA SER A 539 45.15 -15.33 -20.91
C SER A 539 46.64 -15.04 -21.09
N ALA A 540 47.07 -14.99 -22.35
CA ALA A 540 48.42 -14.60 -22.70
C ALA A 540 48.65 -13.12 -22.34
N LEU A 541 49.84 -12.78 -21.85
CA LEU A 541 50.15 -11.42 -21.43
C LEU A 541 51.09 -10.73 -22.42
N PRO A 542 50.85 -9.44 -22.72
CA PRO A 542 51.82 -8.63 -23.44
C PRO A 542 52.98 -8.25 -22.52
N SER A 543 54.07 -7.77 -23.10
CA SER A 543 55.25 -7.34 -22.35
C SER A 543 55.68 -5.95 -22.81
N PHE A 544 55.96 -5.06 -21.86
CA PHE A 544 56.56 -3.77 -22.16
C PHE A 544 57.96 -3.95 -22.75
N ALA A 545 58.30 -3.10 -23.73
CA ALA A 545 59.61 -3.12 -24.36
C ALA A 545 60.59 -2.35 -23.46
N MET A 546 61.70 -2.96 -23.08
CA MET A 546 62.77 -2.28 -22.35
C MET A 546 63.46 -1.28 -23.27
N ASN A 547 63.02 -0.03 -23.28
CA ASN A 547 63.79 1.09 -23.79
C ASN A 547 63.50 2.32 -22.95
N ALA A 548 64.34 2.55 -21.92
CA ALA A 548 64.41 3.83 -21.23
C ALA A 548 64.99 4.87 -22.22
N THR A 549 64.12 5.49 -23.00
CA THR A 549 64.47 6.72 -23.69
C THR A 549 63.95 7.88 -22.87
N SER A 550 64.66 9.01 -22.88
CA SER A 550 64.35 10.26 -22.17
C SER A 550 63.08 10.95 -22.69
N SER A 551 62.05 10.18 -23.05
CA SER A 551 60.82 10.63 -23.68
C SER A 551 59.61 10.07 -22.92
N SER A 552 58.49 10.79 -22.92
CA SER A 552 57.22 10.36 -22.33
C SER A 552 56.52 9.25 -23.14
N LEU A 553 57.25 8.53 -23.99
CA LEU A 553 56.73 7.54 -24.93
C LEU A 553 56.94 6.13 -24.38
N ILE A 554 55.84 5.44 -24.10
CA ILE A 554 55.83 4.06 -23.60
C ILE A 554 55.71 3.12 -24.79
N HIS A 555 56.49 2.03 -24.76
CA HIS A 555 56.52 1.02 -25.81
C HIS A 555 56.28 -0.39 -25.27
N TRP A 556 55.69 -1.24 -26.09
CA TRP A 556 55.51 -2.66 -25.81
C TRP A 556 55.81 -3.53 -27.03
N ASN A 557 56.07 -4.81 -26.77
CA ASN A 557 56.41 -5.75 -27.82
C ASN A 557 55.18 -6.07 -28.70
N PRO A 558 55.36 -6.29 -30.01
CA PRO A 558 54.28 -6.68 -30.91
C PRO A 558 53.75 -8.08 -30.55
N ILE A 559 52.51 -8.36 -30.96
CA ILE A 559 51.87 -9.67 -30.75
C ILE A 559 52.72 -10.76 -31.44
N PRO A 560 53.19 -11.79 -30.70
CA PRO A 560 53.95 -12.88 -31.29
C PRO A 560 53.16 -13.58 -32.40
N PRO A 561 53.81 -14.02 -33.50
CA PRO A 561 53.11 -14.67 -34.61
C PRO A 561 52.21 -15.86 -34.19
N SER A 562 52.62 -16.60 -33.16
CA SER A 562 51.85 -17.72 -32.59
C SER A 562 50.52 -17.34 -31.95
N LEU A 563 50.34 -16.06 -31.59
CA LEU A 563 49.18 -15.52 -30.88
C LEU A 563 48.28 -14.65 -31.77
N THR A 564 48.73 -14.31 -32.98
CA THR A 564 47.97 -13.48 -33.94
C THR A 564 46.66 -14.09 -34.43
N GLY A 565 46.46 -15.39 -34.23
CA GLY A 565 45.17 -16.06 -34.50
C GLY A 565 44.13 -15.88 -33.38
N SER A 566 44.56 -15.43 -32.20
CA SER A 566 43.70 -15.26 -31.01
C SER A 566 43.58 -13.79 -30.57
N TRP A 567 44.54 -12.94 -30.95
CA TRP A 567 44.62 -11.54 -30.54
C TRP A 567 44.96 -10.65 -31.73
N ASP A 568 44.30 -9.51 -31.85
CA ASP A 568 44.45 -8.56 -32.97
C ASP A 568 45.01 -7.19 -32.56
N SER A 569 44.95 -6.86 -31.27
CA SER A 569 45.24 -5.52 -30.77
C SER A 569 45.66 -5.50 -29.29
N PHE A 570 45.82 -4.31 -28.72
CA PHE A 570 46.19 -4.06 -27.33
C PHE A 570 45.17 -3.15 -26.66
N ALA A 571 45.05 -3.29 -25.35
CA ALA A 571 44.36 -2.36 -24.46
C ALA A 571 45.34 -1.86 -23.38
N LEU A 572 45.39 -0.55 -23.15
CA LEU A 572 46.25 0.09 -22.15
C LEU A 572 45.41 0.88 -21.14
N LEU A 573 45.53 0.49 -19.87
CA LEU A 573 45.08 1.29 -18.75
C LEU A 573 46.22 2.22 -18.30
N VAL A 574 45.87 3.48 -18.04
CA VAL A 574 46.74 4.45 -17.38
C VAL A 574 45.98 5.02 -16.18
N ASP A 575 46.53 4.84 -14.99
CA ASP A 575 45.90 5.19 -13.72
C ASP A 575 44.50 4.58 -13.59
N ASP A 576 44.40 3.28 -13.90
CA ASP A 576 43.18 2.46 -13.93
C ASP A 576 42.07 2.96 -14.87
N VAL A 577 42.41 3.87 -15.81
CA VAL A 577 41.48 4.32 -16.87
C VAL A 577 41.95 3.81 -18.22
N LEU A 578 41.03 3.24 -19.01
CA LEU A 578 41.32 2.82 -20.38
C LEU A 578 41.62 4.02 -21.26
N ARG A 579 42.88 4.15 -21.70
CA ARG A 579 43.36 5.29 -22.52
C ARG A 579 43.67 4.92 -23.96
N TYR A 580 43.92 3.65 -24.24
CA TYR A 580 44.23 3.21 -25.60
C TYR A 580 43.68 1.82 -25.90
N THR A 581 43.08 1.68 -27.07
CA THR A 581 42.68 0.41 -27.67
C THR A 581 43.10 0.42 -29.14
N GLY A 582 43.84 -0.60 -29.59
CA GLY A 582 44.21 -0.76 -30.99
C GLY A 582 45.57 -1.43 -31.22
N PRO A 583 46.05 -1.49 -32.48
CA PRO A 583 47.19 -2.30 -32.87
C PRO A 583 48.56 -1.61 -32.68
N LYS A 584 48.61 -0.37 -32.22
CA LYS A 584 49.87 0.35 -32.01
C LYS A 584 50.64 -0.27 -30.85
N THR A 585 51.96 -0.15 -30.92
CA THR A 585 52.91 -0.65 -29.90
C THR A 585 53.52 0.48 -29.07
N SER A 586 52.89 1.65 -29.06
CA SER A 586 53.40 2.83 -28.36
C SER A 586 52.29 3.79 -27.94
N TYR A 587 52.47 4.43 -26.77
CA TYR A 587 51.58 5.46 -26.25
C TYR A 587 52.37 6.63 -25.67
N ASN A 588 51.97 7.87 -25.99
CA ASN A 588 52.61 9.07 -25.46
C ASN A 588 51.89 9.58 -24.21
N LEU A 589 52.49 9.44 -23.03
CA LEU A 589 51.92 9.86 -21.75
C LEU A 589 51.63 11.35 -21.67
N SER A 590 52.41 12.19 -22.36
CA SER A 590 52.17 13.65 -22.37
C SER A 590 50.82 14.04 -22.98
N SER A 591 50.17 13.15 -23.74
CA SER A 591 48.80 13.36 -24.26
C SER A 591 47.75 13.48 -23.15
N LEU A 592 48.03 12.99 -21.94
CA LEU A 592 47.17 13.20 -20.77
C LEU A 592 47.01 14.69 -20.46
N LEU A 593 48.08 15.49 -20.59
CA LEU A 593 48.04 16.93 -20.33
C LEU A 593 47.05 17.65 -21.25
N ASP A 594 46.98 17.23 -22.51
CA ASP A 594 46.06 17.84 -23.48
C ASP A 594 44.62 17.35 -23.30
N THR A 595 44.42 16.18 -22.71
CA THR A 595 43.10 15.64 -22.34
C THR A 595 42.53 16.43 -21.16
N PHE A 596 43.28 16.57 -20.07
CA PHE A 596 42.85 17.32 -18.88
C PHE A 596 42.76 18.84 -19.09
N LYS A 597 43.43 19.40 -20.11
CA LYS A 597 43.16 20.79 -20.54
C LYS A 597 41.75 21.00 -21.09
N LYS A 598 41.16 19.96 -21.69
CA LYS A 598 39.82 20.03 -22.31
C LYS A 598 38.70 19.71 -21.33
N GLU A 599 39.01 19.02 -20.24
CA GLU A 599 38.09 18.60 -19.20
C GLU A 599 38.49 19.22 -17.85
N PRO A 600 38.15 20.50 -17.61
CA PRO A 600 38.50 21.17 -16.36
C PRO A 600 37.73 20.57 -15.18
N SER A 601 38.40 20.44 -14.03
CA SER A 601 37.76 20.08 -12.75
C SER A 601 37.21 21.34 -12.07
N ASP A 602 36.01 21.26 -11.52
CA ASP A 602 35.43 22.31 -10.67
C ASP A 602 35.95 22.28 -9.21
N VAL A 603 36.66 21.20 -8.84
CA VAL A 603 37.12 20.94 -7.47
C VAL A 603 38.60 21.24 -7.30
N ILE A 604 39.43 20.94 -8.31
CA ILE A 604 40.88 21.08 -8.24
C ILE A 604 41.35 22.10 -9.30
N PRO A 605 42.18 23.11 -8.92
CA PRO A 605 42.71 24.08 -9.87
C PRO A 605 43.48 23.40 -11.02
N PRO A 606 43.30 23.82 -12.29
CA PRO A 606 44.00 23.23 -13.44
C PRO A 606 45.52 23.23 -13.32
N SER A 607 46.10 24.25 -12.67
CA SER A 607 47.55 24.34 -12.43
C SER A 607 48.06 23.22 -11.51
N GLN A 608 47.26 22.84 -10.51
CA GLN A 608 47.60 21.78 -9.57
C GLN A 608 47.51 20.42 -10.25
N ILE A 609 46.44 20.18 -11.03
CA ILE A 609 46.29 18.95 -11.84
C ILE A 609 47.47 18.78 -12.80
N MET A 610 47.87 19.85 -13.50
CA MET A 610 49.01 19.78 -14.42
C MET A 610 50.33 19.50 -13.70
N GLN A 611 50.55 20.10 -12.52
CA GLN A 611 51.74 19.84 -11.72
C GLN A 611 51.78 18.40 -11.21
N ASP A 612 50.66 17.87 -10.74
CA ASP A 612 50.54 16.51 -10.21
C ASP A 612 50.71 15.48 -11.34
N LEU A 613 50.12 15.70 -12.52
CA LEU A 613 50.34 14.82 -13.68
C LEU A 613 51.79 14.84 -14.18
N GLN A 614 52.47 15.99 -14.15
CA GLN A 614 53.85 16.08 -14.64
C GLN A 614 54.88 15.48 -13.67
N SER A 615 54.63 15.59 -12.36
CA SER A 615 55.56 15.14 -11.32
C SER A 615 55.20 13.77 -10.71
N GLY A 616 53.94 13.35 -10.87
CA GLY A 616 53.40 12.11 -10.35
C GLY A 616 53.88 10.87 -11.09
N VAL A 617 53.65 9.73 -10.44
CA VAL A 617 53.82 8.40 -11.02
C VAL A 617 52.51 8.00 -11.71
N HIS A 618 52.63 7.43 -12.90
CA HIS A 618 51.53 6.83 -13.64
C HIS A 618 51.60 5.31 -13.56
N TYR A 619 50.46 4.70 -13.29
CA TYR A 619 50.30 3.25 -13.18
C TYR A 619 49.79 2.70 -14.50
N LEU A 620 50.58 1.82 -15.12
CA LEU A 620 50.31 1.29 -16.46
C LEU A 620 50.02 -0.20 -16.38
N ARG A 621 48.94 -0.62 -17.07
CA ARG A 621 48.62 -2.03 -17.25
C ARG A 621 48.26 -2.29 -18.70
N LEU A 622 48.80 -3.37 -19.26
CA LEU A 622 48.65 -3.70 -20.67
C LEU A 622 48.01 -5.07 -20.83
N ALA A 623 47.07 -5.18 -21.75
CA ALA A 623 46.43 -6.45 -22.13
C ALA A 623 46.49 -6.62 -23.66
N TYR A 624 46.50 -7.88 -24.12
CA TYR A 624 46.10 -8.15 -25.49
C TYR A 624 44.59 -7.95 -25.61
N SER A 625 44.12 -7.66 -26.82
CA SER A 625 42.70 -7.53 -27.12
C SER A 625 42.34 -8.29 -28.40
N SER A 626 41.11 -8.80 -28.44
CA SER A 626 40.52 -9.50 -29.57
C SER A 626 39.15 -8.91 -29.85
N GLY A 627 38.93 -8.36 -31.04
CA GLY A 627 37.65 -7.73 -31.39
C GLY A 627 37.26 -6.54 -30.50
N GLY A 628 38.23 -5.92 -29.81
CA GLY A 628 38.01 -4.81 -28.87
C GLY A 628 37.79 -5.24 -27.41
N THR A 629 37.69 -6.52 -27.11
CA THR A 629 37.61 -7.05 -25.73
C THR A 629 39.02 -7.32 -25.21
N PRO A 630 39.44 -6.73 -24.07
CA PRO A 630 40.74 -7.01 -23.47
C PRO A 630 40.78 -8.38 -22.79
N GLY A 631 41.94 -9.05 -22.80
CA GLY A 631 42.26 -10.17 -21.92
C GLY A 631 42.78 -9.70 -20.56
N ASP A 632 43.57 -10.53 -19.90
CA ASP A 632 44.17 -10.19 -18.61
C ASP A 632 45.18 -9.06 -18.76
N PHE A 633 45.15 -8.14 -17.80
CA PHE A 633 46.12 -7.08 -17.72
C PHE A 633 47.39 -7.58 -17.03
N THR A 634 48.54 -7.07 -17.46
CA THR A 634 49.78 -7.23 -16.69
C THR A 634 49.62 -6.62 -15.30
N GLU A 635 50.43 -7.09 -14.37
CA GLU A 635 50.73 -6.33 -13.16
C GLU A 635 51.12 -4.88 -13.46
N THR A 636 51.08 -4.06 -12.42
CA THR A 636 51.23 -2.62 -12.59
C THR A 636 52.68 -2.23 -12.88
N ALA A 637 52.91 -1.60 -14.02
CA ALA A 637 54.17 -0.93 -14.35
C ALA A 637 54.11 0.53 -13.93
N LEU A 638 55.25 1.13 -13.59
CA LEU A 638 55.32 2.53 -13.16
C LEU A 638 56.00 3.37 -14.22
N ALA A 639 55.42 4.50 -14.57
CA ALA A 639 56.01 5.44 -15.52
C ALA A 639 55.93 6.89 -15.03
N TRP A 640 56.92 7.68 -15.42
CA TRP A 640 56.92 9.13 -15.21
C TRP A 640 57.03 9.84 -16.55
N MET A 641 56.47 11.05 -16.65
CA MET A 641 56.57 11.87 -17.88
C MET A 641 58.02 12.27 -18.22
N ASN A 642 58.95 12.15 -17.27
CA ASN A 642 60.39 12.34 -17.50
C ASN A 642 61.10 11.16 -18.22
N GLY A 643 60.37 10.08 -18.52
CA GLY A 643 60.88 8.88 -19.20
C GLY A 643 61.39 7.78 -18.26
N THR A 644 61.29 7.97 -16.93
CA THR A 644 61.56 6.90 -15.96
C THR A 644 60.48 5.83 -16.08
N PHE A 645 60.88 4.56 -16.15
CA PHE A 645 59.98 3.43 -16.27
C PHE A 645 60.46 2.25 -15.40
N VAL A 646 59.55 1.68 -14.63
CA VAL A 646 59.76 0.45 -13.87
C VAL A 646 58.84 -0.62 -14.46
N PRO A 647 59.39 -1.72 -15.02
CA PRO A 647 58.59 -2.78 -15.60
C PRO A 647 57.72 -3.47 -14.54
N PRO A 648 56.59 -4.06 -14.96
CA PRO A 648 55.71 -4.73 -14.01
C PRO A 648 56.37 -6.01 -13.47
N PRO A 649 56.08 -6.42 -12.23
CA PRO A 649 56.46 -7.74 -11.75
C PRO A 649 55.77 -8.84 -12.58
N PRO A 650 56.27 -10.09 -12.54
CA PRO A 650 55.58 -11.20 -13.16
C PRO A 650 54.23 -11.41 -12.49
N GLY A 651 53.16 -11.48 -13.29
CA GLY A 651 51.81 -11.65 -12.78
C GLY A 651 50.79 -11.01 -13.70
N ARG A 652 49.54 -11.04 -13.26
CA ARG A 652 48.40 -10.45 -13.94
C ARG A 652 47.42 -9.90 -12.92
N THR A 653 46.62 -8.94 -13.34
CA THR A 653 45.60 -8.29 -12.53
C THR A 653 44.29 -8.25 -13.25
#